data_AF-A0A7J4G6A5-F1
#
_entry.id   AF-A0A7J4G6A5-F1
#
_cell.length_a   1.000
_cell.length_b   1.000
_cell.length_c   1.000
_cell.angle_alpha   90.00
_cell.angle_beta   90.00
_cell.angle_gamma   90.00
#
_symmetry.space_group_name_H-M   'P 1'
#
loop_
_entity.id
_entity.type
_entity.pdbx_description
1 polymer ?
#
loop_
_entity_poly.entity_id
_entity_poly.type
_entity_poly.pdbx_seq_one_letter_code
_entity_poly.pdbx_strand_id
1 'polypeptide(L)'
;MENKKIIAMIMTLSMVAAAFAGCLGGDDEPEPEPEDVMGCMDATANNYNADATSDDGSCTHDEPDPEWSLTAADDVNAVFVTSDWDPIIPNLNDGEMCDAILSAMTKTDEREIVVDFTRGYYTSSQGVIGASGSAMISDALDLNAAGTRVAVQSGTTSDIWTNANLPDATIVAYADFPSVTASISNGDADYAIGDSPVMALSGELMVTFSDETFGLAVDDGDSELLAALDVAISAIIDSGEYDLIFSAWFDGAVVLTDDRTADTATVYPMATEGSRLSQVLETGNLKFCSDTSYPPFESLNADGNAEGFDVDIGNAIADEMAAHYMSVANPVFAPSVIKIGFLNPITGPISQFAAPFTFAAAAAAADLKSAYPGTTFEIVEVDSGCDGTVAATAAQSLIDSGVVAVAGAACSGASMGANAVLSAAGVPMVSYASTSPALSDAVAYPDFYRVVPSDAIQGDAMADMVAARGVSNPALIHMTNAYGAGLADSFEGFWLDAGNSLCLKTGYDDTTLSDASALVQAVADGGCDSVVLASYSADGAMIIETMAGMGVAVPIFGADGIAGEAALGDYSNPAAANGVQVTKPRAAAGAGGFAATCAADAVCSTGIFQSESYDAVMMIGEAAMHAGGTDMATHLDMVGMMYEGASGVHDFLANGDVAGAGYDVCSFNHVPTYGDYFNCNMMWTANDGLSAAPFMGATVKIGFLNDATGPIAVYAMGFVAASQIALGIANTIGWNSMVQFEIVYADSGCDGTMGATAAQALVDAGVVGVVGAACSGATMGANTVLAAAGIPMISYASTSPALSDATAYPDFFRVVPSDALQGQALSAVVQEDAPADDSVGLIHMTNAYGSGLADSFSADFIGAGNTLCTTIGYEETTTDFTAAVQALVDNGCTSVVLVSYASDGGMIIDEMASQSWSGQVYGGDGIAEEGLAASTSSSVDGIIATKPASGTMGTVGYVFAGLCAQSPDCAGGIYTAEAFDGVVVMALAAFAQMASPGATLSQVIMATGQGLEGASGTISFLANGDSPGAGYCVGDFTEDASGNVAFTCNRHWDPANGMS
;
A
#
# COMPACT_ATOMS: atom_id res chain seq x y z
N MET A 1 -19.50 -9.28 -51.80
CA MET A 1 -20.40 -8.51 -52.69
C MET A 1 -19.67 -7.20 -52.95
N GLU A 2 -18.87 -7.16 -54.01
CA GLU A 2 -19.26 -6.68 -55.36
C GLU A 2 -19.44 -5.15 -55.37
N ASN A 3 -18.93 -4.36 -56.31
CA ASN A 3 -18.10 -4.56 -57.50
C ASN A 3 -17.79 -3.17 -58.09
N LYS A 4 -16.57 -2.99 -58.60
CA LYS A 4 -16.22 -2.38 -59.91
C LYS A 4 -16.64 -0.94 -60.30
N LYS A 5 -15.62 -0.10 -60.50
CA LYS A 5 -15.01 0.31 -61.80
C LYS A 5 -15.93 0.74 -62.97
N ILE A 6 -15.74 1.98 -63.48
CA ILE A 6 -15.39 2.39 -64.89
C ILE A 6 -16.02 3.73 -65.37
N ILE A 7 -15.14 4.70 -65.69
CA ILE A 7 -14.97 5.58 -66.88
C ILE A 7 -16.19 6.11 -67.66
N ALA A 8 -16.26 7.45 -67.85
CA ALA A 8 -16.56 8.18 -69.11
C ALA A 8 -16.52 9.73 -68.87
N MET A 9 -15.62 10.50 -69.49
CA MET A 9 -15.67 11.16 -70.82
C MET A 9 -16.59 12.42 -70.94
N ILE A 10 -15.97 13.53 -71.39
CA ILE A 10 -16.45 14.58 -72.33
C ILE A 10 -16.98 15.93 -71.80
N MET A 11 -16.21 16.97 -72.20
CA MET A 11 -16.53 18.32 -72.71
C MET A 11 -17.68 19.15 -72.12
N THR A 12 -17.42 20.44 -71.87
CA THR A 12 -17.84 21.64 -72.66
C THR A 12 -17.69 22.90 -71.78
N LEU A 13 -16.89 23.91 -72.17
CA LEU A 13 -17.19 25.04 -73.06
C LEU A 13 -17.67 26.29 -72.29
N SER A 14 -17.13 27.46 -72.68
CA SER A 14 -17.70 28.83 -72.54
C SER A 14 -17.22 29.62 -71.31
N MET A 15 -16.87 30.91 -71.35
CA MET A 15 -16.98 31.96 -72.39
C MET A 15 -16.36 33.28 -71.86
N VAL A 16 -15.79 34.08 -72.78
CA VAL A 16 -16.03 35.54 -72.98
C VAL A 16 -15.45 36.55 -71.96
N ALA A 17 -14.57 37.42 -72.45
CA ALA A 17 -14.91 38.84 -72.69
C ALA A 17 -13.86 39.55 -73.56
N ALA A 18 -14.34 40.23 -74.60
CA ALA A 18 -13.62 41.10 -75.52
C ALA A 18 -14.07 42.56 -75.33
N ALA A 19 -13.19 43.53 -75.62
CA ALA A 19 -13.49 44.95 -75.90
C ALA A 19 -12.18 45.70 -76.16
N PHE A 20 -11.98 46.70 -77.04
CA PHE A 20 -12.72 47.48 -78.05
C PHE A 20 -11.59 48.30 -78.76
N ALA A 21 -11.38 48.31 -80.09
CA ALA A 21 -12.07 49.07 -81.17
C ALA A 21 -11.37 50.38 -81.64
N GLY A 22 -11.37 50.56 -82.98
CA GLY A 22 -11.34 51.85 -83.71
C GLY A 22 -10.00 52.19 -84.39
N CYS A 23 -9.87 52.59 -85.66
CA CYS A 23 -10.78 53.00 -86.76
C CYS A 23 -9.97 52.86 -88.08
N LEU A 24 -10.48 52.23 -89.14
CA LEU A 24 -11.09 52.83 -90.36
C LEU A 24 -10.35 54.08 -90.91
N GLY A 25 -9.91 54.19 -92.17
CA GLY A 25 -10.03 53.36 -93.37
C GLY A 25 -9.86 54.21 -94.66
N GLY A 26 -9.29 53.59 -95.70
CA GLY A 26 -9.48 53.85 -97.14
C GLY A 26 -8.54 54.85 -97.85
N ASP A 27 -8.17 54.71 -99.12
CA ASP A 27 -8.24 53.64 -100.15
C ASP A 27 -7.39 54.16 -101.35
N ASP A 28 -6.69 53.29 -102.09
CA ASP A 28 -6.49 53.37 -103.55
C ASP A 28 -5.66 52.15 -104.06
N GLU A 29 -6.30 51.32 -104.90
CA GLU A 29 -5.85 50.10 -105.62
C GLU A 29 -4.75 50.35 -106.69
N PRO A 30 -3.97 49.35 -107.25
CA PRO A 30 -4.47 48.10 -107.91
C PRO A 30 -3.55 46.82 -108.03
N GLU A 31 -4.20 45.66 -108.34
CA GLU A 31 -3.83 44.39 -109.07
C GLU A 31 -2.39 43.77 -109.07
N PRO A 32 -2.17 42.46 -109.40
CA PRO A 32 -2.95 41.19 -109.29
C PRO A 32 -2.17 40.03 -108.58
N GLU A 33 -2.86 38.95 -108.15
CA GLU A 33 -2.33 37.89 -107.26
C GLU A 33 -1.62 36.69 -107.95
N PRO A 34 -0.55 36.10 -107.34
CA PRO A 34 0.04 34.81 -107.70
C PRO A 34 -0.51 33.62 -106.86
N GLU A 35 -0.53 32.41 -107.45
CA GLU A 35 -1.04 31.15 -106.85
C GLU A 35 -0.27 30.67 -105.60
N ASP A 36 -1.00 30.10 -104.64
CA ASP A 36 -0.47 29.71 -103.33
C ASP A 36 0.31 28.38 -103.31
N VAL A 37 1.48 28.38 -102.65
CA VAL A 37 2.30 27.21 -102.33
C VAL A 37 2.05 26.81 -100.87
N MET A 38 1.55 25.59 -100.63
CA MET A 38 1.20 25.09 -99.30
C MET A 38 2.42 24.45 -98.59
N GLY A 39 2.68 24.81 -97.33
CA GLY A 39 3.72 24.19 -96.48
C GLY A 39 3.91 24.93 -95.15
N CYS A 40 4.58 24.31 -94.17
CA CYS A 40 4.82 24.93 -92.85
C CYS A 40 5.55 26.28 -92.97
N MET A 41 4.89 27.36 -92.50
CA MET A 41 5.41 28.74 -92.58
C MET A 41 6.10 29.23 -91.30
N ASP A 42 6.17 28.40 -90.24
CA ASP A 42 6.88 28.74 -89.01
C ASP A 42 8.39 28.48 -89.18
N ALA A 43 9.19 29.55 -89.20
CA ALA A 43 10.64 29.49 -89.35
C ALA A 43 11.39 28.76 -88.22
N THR A 44 10.71 28.46 -87.12
CA THR A 44 11.23 27.73 -85.95
C THR A 44 10.83 26.25 -85.92
N ALA A 45 9.96 25.81 -86.83
CA ALA A 45 9.61 24.40 -86.99
C ALA A 45 10.72 23.62 -87.70
N ASN A 46 10.88 22.35 -87.31
CA ASN A 46 11.87 21.44 -87.88
C ASN A 46 11.68 21.16 -89.38
N ASN A 47 10.50 21.45 -89.94
CA ASN A 47 10.12 21.23 -91.33
C ASN A 47 9.62 22.50 -92.05
N TYR A 48 10.13 23.67 -91.65
CA TYR A 48 9.84 24.96 -92.28
C TYR A 48 10.10 24.96 -93.81
N ASN A 49 9.15 25.52 -94.58
CA ASN A 49 9.26 25.72 -96.02
C ASN A 49 9.23 27.22 -96.38
N ALA A 50 10.39 27.76 -96.76
CA ALA A 50 10.53 29.18 -97.11
C ALA A 50 9.85 29.61 -98.40
N ASP A 51 9.44 28.66 -99.26
CA ASP A 51 8.74 28.92 -100.52
C ASP A 51 7.22 28.79 -100.37
N ALA A 52 6.72 28.43 -99.18
CA ALA A 52 5.28 28.37 -98.91
C ALA A 52 4.70 29.79 -98.81
N THR A 53 3.56 30.01 -99.44
CA THR A 53 2.80 31.26 -99.38
C THR A 53 1.51 31.12 -98.57
N SER A 54 1.15 29.89 -98.17
CA SER A 54 0.06 29.59 -97.25
C SER A 54 0.38 28.37 -96.36
N ASP A 55 0.06 28.45 -95.07
CA ASP A 55 0.37 27.40 -94.08
C ASP A 55 -0.61 26.22 -94.19
N ASP A 56 -0.07 25.00 -94.26
CA ASP A 56 -0.85 23.76 -94.39
C ASP A 56 -1.04 23.01 -93.06
N GLY A 57 -0.53 23.55 -91.96
CA GLY A 57 -0.66 22.98 -90.62
C GLY A 57 0.25 21.77 -90.38
N SER A 58 1.28 21.58 -91.21
CA SER A 58 2.23 20.46 -91.10
C SER A 58 3.43 20.72 -90.18
N CYS A 59 3.53 21.88 -89.53
CA CYS A 59 4.68 22.25 -88.70
C CYS A 59 4.95 21.25 -87.56
N THR A 60 6.18 20.76 -87.48
CA THR A 60 6.67 19.89 -86.39
C THR A 60 7.72 20.62 -85.57
N HIS A 61 7.57 20.65 -84.25
CA HIS A 61 8.55 21.18 -83.28
C HIS A 61 9.02 20.05 -82.36
N ASP A 62 10.17 20.21 -81.71
CA ASP A 62 10.57 19.32 -80.61
C ASP A 62 9.64 19.57 -79.41
N GLU A 63 9.20 18.51 -78.72
CA GLU A 63 8.38 18.61 -77.49
C GLU A 63 9.22 19.22 -76.35
N PRO A 64 8.68 20.16 -75.54
CA PRO A 64 9.40 20.67 -74.37
C PRO A 64 9.53 19.56 -73.30
N ASP A 65 10.67 19.52 -72.63
CA ASP A 65 10.87 18.70 -71.42
C ASP A 65 9.80 19.04 -70.37
N PRO A 66 9.33 18.07 -69.56
CA PRO A 66 8.41 18.36 -68.47
C PRO A 66 9.08 19.30 -67.46
N GLU A 67 8.42 20.43 -67.13
CA GLU A 67 8.85 21.31 -66.03
C GLU A 67 8.87 20.50 -64.72
N TRP A 68 10.03 20.48 -64.05
CA TRP A 68 10.17 19.85 -62.73
C TRP A 68 9.27 20.54 -61.70
N SER A 69 8.64 19.74 -60.85
CA SER A 69 7.86 20.20 -59.70
C SER A 69 8.21 19.36 -58.47
N LEU A 70 8.56 20.02 -57.37
CA LEU A 70 8.86 19.38 -56.09
C LEU A 70 7.72 18.44 -55.66
N THR A 71 8.04 17.17 -55.44
CA THR A 71 7.12 16.20 -54.83
C THR A 71 7.56 15.96 -53.39
N ALA A 72 7.16 16.86 -52.49
CA ALA A 72 7.53 16.76 -51.09
C ALA A 72 6.99 15.47 -50.45
N ALA A 73 7.74 14.91 -49.50
CA ALA A 73 7.30 13.84 -48.62
C ALA A 73 6.15 14.30 -47.70
N ASP A 74 5.59 13.35 -46.95
CA ASP A 74 4.52 13.64 -45.99
C ASP A 74 5.06 14.35 -44.72
N ASP A 75 6.36 14.22 -44.43
CA ASP A 75 7.02 14.80 -43.25
C ASP A 75 8.56 14.97 -43.47
N VAL A 76 9.24 15.72 -42.60
CA VAL A 76 10.72 15.79 -42.53
C VAL A 76 11.18 15.22 -41.20
N ASN A 77 12.00 14.19 -41.23
CA ASN A 77 12.57 13.57 -40.03
C ASN A 77 14.05 13.92 -39.90
N ALA A 78 14.50 14.29 -38.70
CA ALA A 78 15.92 14.37 -38.40
C ALA A 78 16.52 12.96 -38.30
N VAL A 79 17.60 12.71 -39.04
CA VAL A 79 18.27 11.41 -39.07
C VAL A 79 19.73 11.60 -38.69
N PHE A 80 20.11 11.14 -37.50
CA PHE A 80 21.49 11.24 -37.02
C PHE A 80 22.32 10.07 -37.54
N VAL A 81 23.43 10.40 -38.19
CA VAL A 81 24.39 9.46 -38.75
C VAL A 81 25.73 9.63 -38.04
N THR A 82 26.14 8.61 -37.29
CA THR A 82 27.41 8.64 -36.54
C THR A 82 28.61 8.76 -37.47
N SER A 83 29.43 9.79 -37.27
CA SER A 83 30.74 9.99 -37.90
C SER A 83 31.80 10.20 -36.83
N ASP A 84 33.01 9.68 -37.04
CA ASP A 84 34.17 10.12 -36.26
C ASP A 84 34.40 11.63 -36.52
N TRP A 85 34.92 12.36 -35.53
CA TRP A 85 35.15 13.80 -35.61
C TRP A 85 36.12 14.21 -36.74
N ASP A 86 37.31 13.61 -36.82
CA ASP A 86 38.34 13.97 -37.80
C ASP A 86 37.83 13.97 -39.27
N PRO A 87 37.08 12.95 -39.74
CA PRO A 87 36.54 12.93 -41.10
C PRO A 87 35.17 13.62 -41.26
N ILE A 88 34.59 14.27 -40.24
CA ILE A 88 33.19 14.73 -40.30
C ILE A 88 32.90 15.76 -41.40
N ILE A 89 33.79 16.73 -41.61
CA ILE A 89 33.70 17.72 -42.71
C ILE A 89 33.92 17.05 -44.08
N PRO A 90 34.97 16.23 -44.29
CA PRO A 90 35.10 15.43 -45.51
C PRO A 90 33.85 14.58 -45.83
N ASN A 91 33.23 13.96 -44.82
CA ASN A 91 32.04 13.14 -44.99
C ASN A 91 30.81 13.96 -45.44
N LEU A 92 30.68 15.20 -44.96
CA LEU A 92 29.68 16.15 -45.42
C LEU A 92 29.93 16.54 -46.88
N ASN A 93 31.15 16.96 -47.22
CA ASN A 93 31.48 17.49 -48.55
C ASN A 93 31.53 16.40 -49.64
N ASP A 94 31.76 15.14 -49.27
CA ASP A 94 31.57 13.99 -50.17
C ASP A 94 30.08 13.82 -50.56
N GLY A 95 29.16 14.40 -49.78
CA GLY A 95 27.75 14.59 -50.10
C GLY A 95 26.86 13.36 -49.96
N GLU A 96 27.42 12.17 -49.70
CA GLU A 96 26.69 10.89 -49.62
C GLU A 96 26.21 10.53 -48.21
N MET A 97 26.89 11.00 -47.16
CA MET A 97 26.65 10.54 -45.77
C MET A 97 25.55 11.33 -45.06
N CYS A 98 25.58 12.65 -45.18
CA CYS A 98 24.66 13.58 -44.50
C CYS A 98 24.43 14.85 -45.33
N ASP A 99 23.46 15.65 -44.90
CA ASP A 99 23.07 16.91 -45.54
C ASP A 99 23.61 18.12 -44.76
N ALA A 100 23.82 17.98 -43.45
CA ALA A 100 24.44 18.97 -42.57
C ALA A 100 25.21 18.29 -41.43
N ILE A 101 26.06 19.02 -40.72
CA ILE A 101 26.70 18.58 -39.48
C ILE A 101 26.02 19.27 -38.29
N LEU A 102 25.66 18.48 -37.28
CA LEU A 102 25.13 18.93 -36.00
C LEU A 102 25.81 18.09 -34.90
N SER A 103 26.87 18.66 -34.33
CA SER A 103 27.81 17.94 -33.44
C SER A 103 28.68 18.91 -32.64
N ALA A 104 28.05 19.80 -31.88
CA ALA A 104 28.73 20.82 -31.06
C ALA A 104 29.85 21.58 -31.81
N MET A 105 29.66 21.85 -33.12
CA MET A 105 30.75 22.33 -33.96
C MET A 105 31.00 23.81 -33.78
N THR A 106 32.13 24.16 -33.16
CA THR A 106 32.59 25.56 -33.09
C THR A 106 32.82 26.15 -34.47
N LYS A 107 32.21 27.33 -34.69
CA LYS A 107 32.43 28.17 -35.89
C LYS A 107 33.83 28.77 -35.84
N THR A 108 34.64 28.53 -36.88
CA THR A 108 35.97 29.12 -37.02
C THR A 108 36.22 29.60 -38.45
N ASP A 109 37.02 30.66 -38.60
CA ASP A 109 37.43 31.20 -39.91
C ASP A 109 38.04 30.10 -40.81
N GLU A 110 38.77 29.14 -40.26
CA GLU A 110 39.36 28.04 -41.04
C GLU A 110 38.33 27.03 -41.54
N ARG A 111 37.27 26.75 -40.78
CA ARG A 111 36.19 25.85 -41.18
C ARG A 111 35.28 26.52 -42.21
N GLU A 112 35.02 27.81 -42.07
CA GLU A 112 34.26 28.63 -43.02
C GLU A 112 34.87 28.69 -44.44
N ILE A 113 36.12 28.23 -44.63
CA ILE A 113 36.73 28.11 -45.96
C ILE A 113 36.18 26.90 -46.74
N VAL A 114 35.66 25.88 -46.06
CA VAL A 114 35.31 24.58 -46.66
C VAL A 114 33.88 24.13 -46.37
N VAL A 115 33.15 24.84 -45.50
CA VAL A 115 31.73 24.65 -45.19
C VAL A 115 31.09 26.00 -44.91
N ASP A 116 29.78 26.11 -45.12
CA ASP A 116 28.99 27.28 -44.69
C ASP A 116 28.32 27.01 -43.34
N PHE A 117 28.37 27.97 -42.41
CA PHE A 117 27.70 27.85 -41.11
C PHE A 117 26.37 28.61 -41.06
N THR A 118 25.38 27.97 -40.43
CA THR A 118 24.18 28.64 -39.93
C THR A 118 24.50 29.69 -38.87
N ARG A 119 23.50 30.49 -38.50
CA ARG A 119 23.51 31.24 -37.24
C ARG A 119 23.74 30.31 -36.04
N GLY A 120 24.33 30.86 -34.99
CA GLY A 120 24.65 30.11 -33.78
C GLY A 120 23.40 29.52 -33.10
N TYR A 121 23.50 28.27 -32.68
CA TYR A 121 22.44 27.57 -31.92
C TYR A 121 22.86 27.29 -30.46
N TYR A 122 24.14 27.43 -30.12
CA TYR A 122 24.64 27.32 -28.75
C TYR A 122 25.88 28.21 -28.54
N THR A 123 26.05 28.76 -27.34
CA THR A 123 27.28 29.46 -26.94
C THR A 123 27.96 28.66 -25.82
N SER A 124 29.17 28.18 -26.11
CA SER A 124 29.98 27.36 -25.21
C SER A 124 31.16 28.15 -24.65
N SER A 125 31.88 27.54 -23.72
CA SER A 125 33.24 27.91 -23.35
C SER A 125 34.07 26.64 -23.24
N GLN A 126 35.40 26.70 -23.41
CA GLN A 126 36.25 25.56 -23.10
C GLN A 126 36.48 25.44 -21.58
N GLY A 127 36.51 24.22 -21.07
CA GLY A 127 36.74 23.89 -19.66
C GLY A 127 37.98 23.01 -19.46
N VAL A 128 38.53 23.07 -18.24
CA VAL A 128 39.62 22.18 -17.80
C VAL A 128 39.18 21.36 -16.61
N ILE A 129 39.45 20.05 -16.65
CA ILE A 129 39.38 19.15 -15.49
C ILE A 129 40.74 18.52 -15.21
N GLY A 130 40.98 18.12 -13.96
CA GLY A 130 42.21 17.47 -13.52
C GLY A 130 42.00 16.04 -13.05
N ALA A 131 43.03 15.19 -13.20
CA ALA A 131 43.07 13.88 -12.59
C ALA A 131 43.06 13.98 -11.04
N SER A 132 42.67 12.88 -10.38
CA SER A 132 42.68 12.84 -8.91
C SER A 132 44.08 13.13 -8.35
N GLY A 133 44.20 14.20 -7.56
CA GLY A 133 45.47 14.66 -6.99
C GLY A 133 46.26 15.64 -7.88
N SER A 134 45.75 16.01 -9.05
CA SER A 134 46.29 17.12 -9.86
C SER A 134 46.21 18.44 -9.09
N ALA A 135 47.14 19.35 -9.38
CA ALA A 135 47.20 20.65 -8.71
C ALA A 135 46.08 21.57 -9.21
N MET A 136 45.45 22.33 -8.31
CA MET A 136 44.48 23.34 -8.72
C MET A 136 45.14 24.42 -9.59
N ILE A 137 44.49 24.80 -10.68
CA ILE A 137 44.91 25.87 -11.58
C ILE A 137 43.93 27.05 -11.48
N SER A 138 44.40 28.24 -11.84
CA SER A 138 43.59 29.47 -11.84
C SER A 138 43.41 30.07 -13.23
N ASP A 139 44.22 29.63 -14.19
CA ASP A 139 44.16 29.98 -15.60
C ASP A 139 44.55 28.75 -16.44
N ALA A 140 43.95 28.55 -17.61
CA ALA A 140 44.28 27.42 -18.48
C ALA A 140 45.76 27.44 -18.94
N LEU A 141 46.38 28.62 -19.03
CA LEU A 141 47.80 28.78 -19.34
C LEU A 141 48.74 28.26 -18.23
N ASP A 142 48.24 28.05 -17.01
CA ASP A 142 49.01 27.44 -15.91
C ASP A 142 49.46 26.00 -16.27
N LEU A 143 48.79 25.37 -17.24
CA LEU A 143 49.13 24.05 -17.76
C LEU A 143 50.42 24.04 -18.61
N ASN A 144 50.92 25.20 -19.05
CA ASN A 144 52.14 25.30 -19.87
C ASN A 144 53.40 25.06 -19.03
N ALA A 145 53.59 23.83 -18.56
CA ALA A 145 54.68 23.43 -17.69
C ALA A 145 55.28 22.09 -18.12
N ALA A 146 56.61 22.02 -18.08
CA ALA A 146 57.36 20.82 -18.43
C ALA A 146 56.98 19.63 -17.53
N GLY A 147 56.53 18.54 -18.16
CA GLY A 147 56.11 17.31 -17.47
C GLY A 147 54.60 17.20 -17.25
N THR A 148 53.82 18.24 -17.53
CA THR A 148 52.35 18.19 -17.54
C THR A 148 51.86 17.50 -18.80
N ARG A 149 50.91 16.57 -18.67
CA ARG A 149 50.23 15.90 -19.80
C ARG A 149 48.80 16.41 -19.91
N VAL A 150 48.42 16.90 -21.08
CA VAL A 150 47.08 17.45 -21.34
C VAL A 150 46.40 16.64 -22.44
N ALA A 151 45.26 16.04 -22.11
CA ALA A 151 44.45 15.26 -23.04
C ALA A 151 43.43 16.16 -23.77
N VAL A 152 43.31 15.95 -25.08
CA VAL A 152 42.37 16.65 -25.98
C VAL A 152 41.91 15.68 -27.05
N GLN A 153 40.74 15.90 -27.65
CA GLN A 153 40.34 15.19 -28.86
C GLN A 153 40.98 15.88 -30.08
N SER A 154 41.63 15.09 -30.93
CA SER A 154 42.27 15.54 -32.17
C SER A 154 41.33 16.38 -33.02
N GLY A 155 41.83 17.47 -33.61
CA GLY A 155 41.06 18.26 -34.58
C GLY A 155 39.97 19.16 -33.98
N THR A 156 39.80 19.18 -32.65
CA THR A 156 38.90 20.10 -31.94
C THR A 156 39.55 21.47 -31.73
N THR A 157 38.74 22.49 -31.37
CA THR A 157 39.25 23.82 -30.96
C THR A 157 40.13 23.72 -29.71
N SER A 158 39.85 22.75 -28.82
CA SER A 158 40.72 22.43 -27.68
C SER A 158 42.10 21.93 -28.10
N ASP A 159 42.19 21.04 -29.09
CA ASP A 159 43.48 20.57 -29.62
C ASP A 159 44.27 21.71 -30.27
N ILE A 160 43.61 22.52 -31.11
CA ILE A 160 44.23 23.68 -31.78
C ILE A 160 44.74 24.68 -30.74
N TRP A 161 43.90 25.05 -29.76
CA TRP A 161 44.27 26.00 -28.72
C TRP A 161 45.42 25.48 -27.86
N THR A 162 45.38 24.21 -27.47
CA THR A 162 46.40 23.57 -26.63
C THR A 162 47.74 23.56 -27.34
N ASN A 163 47.79 23.18 -28.62
CA ASN A 163 49.03 23.20 -29.43
C ASN A 163 49.60 24.61 -29.61
N ALA A 164 48.74 25.62 -29.72
CA ALA A 164 49.17 27.01 -29.88
C ALA A 164 49.69 27.63 -28.58
N ASN A 165 49.10 27.29 -27.42
CA ASN A 165 49.29 28.01 -26.17
C ASN A 165 50.09 27.26 -25.11
N LEU A 166 50.23 25.94 -25.19
CA LEU A 166 50.92 25.10 -24.20
C LEU A 166 52.18 24.39 -24.75
N PRO A 167 53.16 25.11 -25.34
CA PRO A 167 54.32 24.50 -26.00
C PRO A 167 55.27 23.70 -25.09
N ASP A 168 55.22 23.91 -23.77
CA ASP A 168 56.04 23.21 -22.77
C ASP A 168 55.32 21.99 -22.17
N ALA A 169 54.02 21.81 -22.42
CA ALA A 169 53.24 20.64 -21.99
C ALA A 169 53.36 19.47 -22.99
N THR A 170 53.06 18.26 -22.55
CA THR A 170 52.90 17.08 -23.42
C THR A 170 51.44 16.94 -23.81
N ILE A 171 51.12 17.22 -25.07
CA ILE A 171 49.75 17.09 -25.59
C ILE A 171 49.51 15.65 -26.00
N VAL A 172 48.42 15.08 -25.49
CA VAL A 172 47.97 13.72 -25.78
C VAL A 172 46.64 13.80 -26.51
N ALA A 173 46.72 13.80 -27.84
CA ALA A 173 45.54 13.85 -28.70
C ALA A 173 44.94 12.44 -28.89
N TYR A 174 43.64 12.32 -28.67
CA TYR A 174 42.86 11.10 -28.88
C TYR A 174 41.91 11.25 -30.06
N ALA A 175 41.50 10.15 -30.70
CA ALA A 175 40.59 10.19 -31.83
C ALA A 175 39.13 10.50 -31.42
N ASP A 176 38.73 10.02 -30.25
CA ASP A 176 37.39 10.14 -29.68
C ASP A 176 37.42 10.74 -28.27
N PHE A 177 36.35 11.41 -27.89
CA PHE A 177 36.26 12.07 -26.58
C PHE A 177 36.18 11.12 -25.37
N PRO A 178 35.51 9.95 -25.44
CA PRO A 178 35.57 8.96 -24.36
C PRO A 178 37.00 8.55 -23.99
N SER A 179 37.91 8.48 -24.97
CA SER A 179 39.32 8.24 -24.72
C SER A 179 40.01 9.40 -23.99
N VAL A 180 39.62 10.66 -24.25
CA VAL A 180 40.09 11.85 -23.52
C VAL A 180 39.72 11.74 -22.03
N THR A 181 38.45 11.48 -21.73
CA THR A 181 37.97 11.41 -20.34
C THR A 181 38.50 10.18 -19.61
N ALA A 182 38.60 9.04 -20.28
CA ALA A 182 39.21 7.82 -19.73
C ALA A 182 40.70 8.02 -19.39
N SER A 183 41.44 8.82 -20.17
CA SER A 183 42.86 9.06 -19.94
C SER A 183 43.14 9.71 -18.58
N ILE A 184 42.23 10.55 -18.10
CA ILE A 184 42.32 11.23 -16.80
C ILE A 184 42.12 10.24 -15.66
N SER A 185 41.11 9.37 -15.78
CA SER A 185 40.84 8.33 -14.78
C SER A 185 41.93 7.26 -14.74
N ASN A 186 42.53 6.93 -15.88
CA ASN A 186 43.61 5.95 -15.99
C ASN A 186 44.98 6.50 -15.58
N GLY A 187 45.10 7.81 -15.38
CA GLY A 187 46.37 8.50 -15.07
C GLY A 187 47.31 8.63 -16.27
N ASP A 188 46.78 8.48 -17.49
CA ASP A 188 47.51 8.63 -18.75
C ASP A 188 47.70 10.12 -19.13
N ALA A 189 46.83 11.01 -18.64
CA ALA A 189 46.99 12.46 -18.67
C ALA A 189 46.75 13.07 -17.28
N ASP A 190 47.27 14.29 -17.05
CA ASP A 190 47.15 15.00 -15.78
C ASP A 190 45.94 15.96 -15.77
N TYR A 191 45.60 16.51 -16.95
CA TYR A 191 44.46 17.40 -17.20
C TYR A 191 43.81 17.10 -18.56
N ALA A 192 42.52 17.38 -18.70
CA ALA A 192 41.81 17.31 -19.98
C ALA A 192 41.14 18.66 -20.30
N ILE A 193 41.07 18.97 -21.59
CA ILE A 193 40.42 20.16 -22.12
C ILE A 193 39.38 19.75 -23.17
N GLY A 194 38.19 20.34 -23.07
CA GLY A 194 37.07 20.18 -23.98
C GLY A 194 36.00 21.23 -23.69
N ASP A 195 34.83 21.12 -24.29
CA ASP A 195 33.72 22.02 -23.99
C ASP A 195 33.28 21.93 -22.53
N SER A 196 33.00 23.09 -21.92
CA SER A 196 32.75 23.18 -20.49
C SER A 196 31.58 22.31 -20.02
N PRO A 197 30.45 22.17 -20.74
CA PRO A 197 29.37 21.28 -20.29
C PRO A 197 29.79 19.80 -20.30
N VAL A 198 30.54 19.37 -21.32
CA VAL A 198 31.04 17.99 -21.42
C VAL A 198 32.09 17.70 -20.33
N MET A 199 32.93 18.69 -20.05
CA MET A 199 33.93 18.62 -18.99
C MET A 199 33.28 18.60 -17.59
N ALA A 200 32.22 19.36 -17.36
CA ALA A 200 31.46 19.35 -16.11
C ALA A 200 30.83 17.98 -15.81
N LEU A 201 30.40 17.24 -16.84
CA LEU A 201 29.91 15.86 -16.68
C LEU A 201 31.03 14.87 -16.31
N SER A 202 32.26 15.19 -16.70
CA SER A 202 33.41 14.29 -16.58
C SER A 202 34.26 14.55 -15.33
N GLY A 203 34.08 15.68 -14.65
CA GLY A 203 34.81 16.04 -13.43
C GLY A 203 34.54 17.46 -12.94
N GLU A 204 35.19 17.84 -11.83
CA GLU A 204 35.10 19.21 -11.30
C GLU A 204 35.82 20.19 -12.22
N LEU A 205 35.07 21.11 -12.83
CA LEU A 205 35.61 22.20 -13.65
C LEU A 205 36.53 23.09 -12.81
N MET A 206 37.79 23.20 -13.23
CA MET A 206 38.81 24.00 -12.55
C MET A 206 38.79 25.46 -13.03
N VAL A 207 38.72 25.64 -14.36
CA VAL A 207 38.64 26.94 -15.03
C VAL A 207 37.85 26.78 -16.33
N THR A 208 37.21 27.86 -16.78
CA THR A 208 36.65 27.99 -18.12
C THR A 208 37.32 29.15 -18.85
N PHE A 209 37.46 29.04 -20.17
CA PHE A 209 38.14 30.01 -21.02
C PHE A 209 37.68 29.86 -22.48
N SER A 210 37.95 30.86 -23.32
CA SER A 210 37.58 30.86 -24.74
C SER A 210 36.08 30.68 -24.99
N ASP A 211 35.35 31.79 -25.10
CA ASP A 211 33.94 31.76 -25.52
C ASP A 211 33.84 31.28 -26.97
N GLU A 212 32.97 30.32 -27.22
CA GLU A 212 32.80 29.66 -28.52
C GLU A 212 31.32 29.69 -28.93
N THR A 213 31.06 29.71 -30.24
CA THR A 213 29.69 29.65 -30.78
C THR A 213 29.58 28.45 -31.71
N PHE A 214 28.58 27.60 -31.45
CA PHE A 214 28.32 26.42 -32.27
C PHE A 214 27.32 26.75 -33.38
N GLY A 215 27.59 26.25 -34.59
CA GLY A 215 26.71 26.38 -35.75
C GLY A 215 26.58 25.04 -36.47
N LEU A 216 25.43 24.81 -37.12
CA LEU A 216 25.32 23.71 -38.08
C LEU A 216 26.12 24.07 -39.32
N ALA A 217 26.90 23.12 -39.83
CA ALA A 217 27.66 23.27 -41.08
C ALA A 217 26.96 22.55 -42.24
N VAL A 218 26.94 23.18 -43.42
CA VAL A 218 26.51 22.57 -44.69
C VAL A 218 27.64 22.67 -45.74
N ASP A 219 27.57 21.87 -46.80
CA ASP A 219 28.57 21.91 -47.88
C ASP A 219 28.63 23.30 -48.52
N ASP A 220 29.84 23.76 -48.85
CA ASP A 220 30.07 25.10 -49.43
C ASP A 220 29.31 25.24 -50.76
N GLY A 221 28.30 26.11 -50.77
CA GLY A 221 27.40 26.33 -51.91
C GLY A 221 25.97 25.79 -51.76
N ASP A 222 25.65 25.03 -50.71
CA ASP A 222 24.28 24.57 -50.38
C ASP A 222 23.41 25.68 -49.75
N SER A 223 23.42 26.87 -50.37
CA SER A 223 22.77 28.10 -49.88
C SER A 223 21.26 27.99 -49.62
N GLU A 224 20.55 27.10 -50.32
CA GLU A 224 19.12 26.85 -50.08
C GLU A 224 18.89 26.07 -48.79
N LEU A 225 19.70 25.05 -48.49
CA LEU A 225 19.58 24.31 -47.24
C LEU A 225 20.01 25.19 -46.07
N LEU A 226 21.13 25.90 -46.22
CA LEU A 226 21.62 26.88 -45.23
C LEU A 226 20.54 27.87 -44.81
N ALA A 227 19.88 28.50 -45.80
CA ALA A 227 18.84 29.48 -45.56
C ALA A 227 17.58 28.86 -44.89
N ALA A 228 17.24 27.60 -45.20
CA ALA A 228 16.14 26.92 -44.53
C ALA A 228 16.47 26.61 -43.06
N LEU A 229 17.69 26.17 -42.77
CA LEU A 229 18.16 25.89 -41.40
C LEU A 229 18.24 27.18 -40.56
N ASP A 230 18.76 28.28 -41.11
CA ASP A 230 18.84 29.58 -40.42
C ASP A 230 17.47 30.08 -39.94
N VAL A 231 16.46 29.91 -40.79
CA VAL A 231 15.08 30.33 -40.49
C VAL A 231 14.45 29.40 -39.46
N ALA A 232 14.68 28.09 -39.55
CA ALA A 232 14.19 27.11 -38.56
C ALA A 232 14.79 27.36 -37.18
N ILE A 233 16.11 27.53 -37.06
CA ILE A 233 16.78 27.83 -35.77
C ILE A 233 16.25 29.16 -35.20
N SER A 234 15.97 30.15 -36.05
CA SER A 234 15.35 31.41 -35.60
C SER A 234 13.92 31.21 -35.08
N ALA A 235 13.12 30.37 -35.73
CA ALA A 235 11.75 30.09 -35.32
C ALA A 235 11.67 29.38 -33.96
N ILE A 236 12.54 28.38 -33.73
CA ILE A 236 12.61 27.63 -32.45
C ILE A 236 12.97 28.55 -31.28
N ILE A 237 13.83 29.55 -31.51
CA ILE A 237 14.17 30.55 -30.50
C ILE A 237 13.02 31.52 -30.27
N ASP A 238 12.46 32.08 -31.35
CA ASP A 238 11.42 33.10 -31.26
C ASP A 238 10.11 32.54 -30.66
N SER A 239 9.88 31.22 -30.76
CA SER A 239 8.73 30.51 -30.17
C SER A 239 8.88 30.24 -28.66
N GLY A 240 10.11 30.31 -28.12
CA GLY A 240 10.44 29.90 -26.75
C GLY A 240 10.68 28.39 -26.59
N GLU A 241 10.56 27.60 -27.66
CA GLU A 241 10.84 26.17 -27.65
C GLU A 241 12.31 25.86 -27.39
N TYR A 242 13.22 26.72 -27.86
CA TYR A 242 14.64 26.63 -27.54
C TYR A 242 14.90 26.62 -26.03
N ASP A 243 14.20 27.46 -25.27
CA ASP A 243 14.38 27.55 -23.81
C ASP A 243 13.94 26.26 -23.13
N LEU A 244 12.89 25.60 -23.65
CA LEU A 244 12.42 24.30 -23.17
C LEU A 244 13.47 23.21 -23.43
N ILE A 245 14.00 23.14 -24.67
CA ILE A 245 15.06 22.20 -25.05
C ILE A 245 16.32 22.44 -24.20
N PHE A 246 16.75 23.69 -24.06
CA PHE A 246 17.92 24.05 -23.25
C PHE A 246 17.74 23.61 -21.79
N SER A 247 16.57 23.88 -21.20
CA SER A 247 16.29 23.52 -19.80
C SER A 247 16.22 22.00 -19.55
N ALA A 248 16.02 21.19 -20.60
CA ALA A 248 16.06 19.74 -20.48
C ALA A 248 17.49 19.19 -20.35
N TRP A 249 18.51 19.93 -20.81
CA TRP A 249 19.89 19.45 -20.90
C TRP A 249 20.89 20.24 -20.05
N PHE A 250 20.58 21.50 -19.71
CA PHE A 250 21.50 22.40 -19.02
C PHE A 250 20.83 23.14 -17.87
N ASP A 251 21.57 23.28 -16.77
CA ASP A 251 21.17 24.11 -15.63
C ASP A 251 21.46 25.60 -15.90
N GLY A 252 20.53 26.48 -15.51
CA GLY A 252 20.71 27.94 -15.54
C GLY A 252 19.91 28.64 -16.63
N ALA A 253 20.19 29.94 -16.81
CA ALA A 253 19.52 30.75 -17.84
C ALA A 253 20.22 30.59 -19.20
N VAL A 254 19.44 30.59 -20.28
CA VAL A 254 19.94 30.60 -21.65
C VAL A 254 20.87 31.80 -21.88
N VAL A 255 22.08 31.52 -22.36
CA VAL A 255 23.05 32.53 -22.81
C VAL A 255 23.44 32.20 -24.24
N LEU A 256 22.57 32.51 -25.21
CA LEU A 256 22.85 32.35 -26.62
C LEU A 256 23.22 33.69 -27.26
N THR A 257 24.41 33.77 -27.85
CA THR A 257 24.86 34.97 -28.58
C THR A 257 24.16 35.06 -29.92
N ASP A 258 23.50 36.18 -30.20
CA ASP A 258 22.94 36.47 -31.54
C ASP A 258 24.08 36.92 -32.47
N ASP A 259 24.52 36.01 -33.33
CA ASP A 259 25.60 36.21 -34.31
C ASP A 259 25.10 36.46 -35.73
N ARG A 260 23.80 36.70 -35.91
CA ARG A 260 23.20 36.90 -37.25
C ARG A 260 23.80 38.10 -37.97
N THR A 261 23.96 37.98 -39.28
CA THR A 261 24.45 39.04 -40.17
C THR A 261 23.36 39.50 -41.13
N ALA A 262 23.67 40.45 -42.01
CA ALA A 262 22.75 40.85 -43.08
C ALA A 262 22.49 39.74 -44.11
N ASP A 263 23.34 38.71 -44.13
CA ASP A 263 23.28 37.59 -45.06
C ASP A 263 22.54 36.37 -44.46
N THR A 264 22.24 36.38 -43.15
CA THR A 264 21.42 35.34 -42.51
C THR A 264 19.98 35.39 -43.02
N ALA A 265 19.45 34.25 -43.45
CA ALA A 265 18.10 34.18 -44.02
C ALA A 265 17.01 34.48 -42.97
N THR A 266 15.95 35.17 -43.39
CA THR A 266 14.78 35.50 -42.55
C THR A 266 13.47 34.97 -43.12
N VAL A 267 13.53 34.29 -44.26
CA VAL A 267 12.39 33.66 -44.94
C VAL A 267 12.86 32.35 -45.55
N TYR A 268 12.05 31.30 -45.43
CA TYR A 268 12.34 30.01 -46.06
C TYR A 268 12.49 30.17 -47.59
N PRO A 269 13.53 29.59 -48.20
CA PRO A 269 13.73 29.64 -49.66
C PRO A 269 12.76 28.72 -50.41
N MET A 270 12.59 28.94 -51.72
CA MET A 270 11.94 27.95 -52.58
C MET A 270 12.99 26.96 -53.10
N ALA A 271 12.74 25.66 -52.96
CA ALA A 271 13.66 24.62 -53.44
C ALA A 271 13.74 24.57 -54.98
N THR A 272 14.95 24.39 -55.52
CA THR A 272 15.20 24.23 -56.97
C THR A 272 15.56 22.79 -57.36
N GLU A 273 15.33 22.41 -58.62
CA GLU A 273 15.57 21.05 -59.12
C GLU A 273 17.02 20.60 -58.87
N GLY A 274 17.17 19.54 -58.08
CA GLY A 274 18.46 18.92 -57.79
C GLY A 274 19.23 19.58 -56.64
N SER A 275 18.69 20.62 -55.99
CA SER A 275 19.31 21.21 -54.81
C SER A 275 19.26 20.27 -53.61
N ARG A 276 20.18 20.45 -52.65
CA ARG A 276 20.17 19.68 -51.40
C ARG A 276 18.85 19.81 -50.64
N LEU A 277 18.29 21.02 -50.59
CA LEU A 277 16.98 21.27 -50.00
C LEU A 277 15.88 20.47 -50.70
N SER A 278 15.85 20.42 -52.04
CA SER A 278 14.87 19.60 -52.76
C SER A 278 14.98 18.11 -52.41
N GLN A 279 16.20 17.60 -52.22
CA GLN A 279 16.44 16.19 -51.86
C GLN A 279 15.92 15.88 -50.45
N VAL A 280 16.18 16.75 -49.47
CA VAL A 280 15.64 16.63 -48.11
C VAL A 280 14.11 16.61 -48.14
N LEU A 281 13.50 17.56 -48.87
CA LEU A 281 12.04 17.67 -48.95
C LEU A 281 11.39 16.51 -49.70
N GLU A 282 12.01 15.97 -50.75
CA GLU A 282 11.49 14.81 -51.51
C GLU A 282 11.67 13.49 -50.76
N THR A 283 12.76 13.34 -50.00
CA THR A 283 13.03 12.12 -49.24
C THR A 283 12.37 12.10 -47.86
N GLY A 284 12.03 13.28 -47.32
CA GLY A 284 11.50 13.45 -45.98
C GLY A 284 12.52 13.16 -44.87
N ASN A 285 13.81 13.20 -45.18
CA ASN A 285 14.89 12.97 -44.22
C ASN A 285 15.92 14.09 -44.32
N LEU A 286 16.16 14.77 -43.20
CA LEU A 286 17.26 15.70 -43.01
C LEU A 286 18.36 14.97 -42.24
N LYS A 287 19.45 14.61 -42.91
CA LYS A 287 20.51 13.80 -42.29
C LYS A 287 21.58 14.67 -41.66
N PHE A 288 21.84 14.46 -40.38
CA PHE A 288 22.90 15.11 -39.63
C PHE A 288 24.09 14.18 -39.41
N CYS A 289 25.28 14.58 -39.83
CA CYS A 289 26.52 13.94 -39.35
C CYS A 289 26.78 14.40 -37.91
N SER A 290 27.04 13.44 -37.01
CA SER A 290 27.26 13.71 -35.60
C SER A 290 28.27 12.74 -34.98
N ASP A 291 29.20 13.23 -34.15
CA ASP A 291 30.04 12.41 -33.27
C ASP A 291 29.24 12.05 -32.01
N THR A 292 28.46 10.96 -32.11
CA THR A 292 27.50 10.52 -31.07
C THR A 292 28.18 9.93 -29.81
N SER A 293 29.26 10.55 -29.36
CA SER A 293 30.06 10.18 -28.18
C SER A 293 30.34 11.37 -27.25
N TYR A 294 29.56 12.46 -27.37
CA TYR A 294 29.82 13.77 -26.77
C TYR A 294 28.65 14.32 -25.91
N PRO A 295 28.27 13.65 -24.80
CA PRO A 295 27.19 14.12 -23.93
C PRO A 295 27.57 15.42 -23.20
N PRO A 296 26.62 16.34 -22.91
CA PRO A 296 25.17 16.18 -23.08
C PRO A 296 24.64 16.58 -24.47
N PHE A 297 25.52 16.93 -25.42
CA PHE A 297 25.11 17.40 -26.74
C PHE A 297 24.59 16.26 -27.61
N GLU A 298 25.35 15.16 -27.70
CA GLU A 298 24.93 13.99 -28.45
C GLU A 298 25.55 12.70 -27.90
N SER A 299 24.75 11.64 -27.81
CA SER A 299 25.22 10.32 -27.41
C SER A 299 24.29 9.24 -27.93
N LEU A 300 24.73 7.97 -27.91
CA LEU A 300 23.85 6.83 -28.21
C LEU A 300 23.33 6.22 -26.90
N ASN A 301 22.01 6.07 -26.81
CA ASN A 301 21.36 5.38 -25.70
C ASN A 301 21.54 3.85 -25.78
N ALA A 302 21.00 3.13 -24.79
CA ALA A 302 21.16 1.67 -24.69
C ALA A 302 20.60 0.89 -25.90
N ASP A 303 19.63 1.47 -26.61
CA ASP A 303 19.01 0.89 -27.82
C ASP A 303 19.74 1.29 -29.11
N GLY A 304 20.77 2.15 -29.01
CA GLY A 304 21.58 2.63 -30.13
C GLY A 304 20.96 3.82 -30.88
N ASN A 305 19.98 4.51 -30.28
CA ASN A 305 19.41 5.74 -30.84
C ASN A 305 20.16 6.95 -30.31
N ALA A 306 20.28 7.99 -31.14
CA ALA A 306 20.87 9.26 -30.72
C ALA A 306 19.95 9.98 -29.71
N GLU A 307 20.54 10.55 -28.65
CA GLU A 307 19.90 11.43 -27.68
C GLU A 307 20.87 12.55 -27.27
N GLY A 308 20.37 13.71 -26.88
CA GLY A 308 21.17 14.86 -26.48
C GLY A 308 20.57 16.19 -26.92
N PHE A 309 21.15 17.30 -26.44
CA PHE A 309 20.72 18.65 -26.82
C PHE A 309 20.76 18.88 -28.34
N ASP A 310 21.82 18.45 -29.02
CA ASP A 310 21.94 18.55 -30.47
C ASP A 310 20.88 17.71 -31.19
N VAL A 311 20.49 16.59 -30.59
CA VAL A 311 19.44 15.72 -31.12
C VAL A 311 18.07 16.40 -31.08
N ASP A 312 17.73 16.99 -29.94
CA ASP A 312 16.46 17.70 -29.77
C ASP A 312 16.39 18.99 -30.60
N ILE A 313 17.50 19.71 -30.74
CA ILE A 313 17.60 20.84 -31.68
C ILE A 313 17.39 20.38 -33.13
N GLY A 314 18.00 19.27 -33.54
CA GLY A 314 17.84 18.74 -34.89
C GLY A 314 16.41 18.28 -35.19
N ASN A 315 15.73 17.66 -34.22
CA ASN A 315 14.33 17.29 -34.32
C ASN A 315 13.43 18.53 -34.48
N ALA A 316 13.60 19.54 -33.62
CA ALA A 316 12.83 20.78 -33.71
C ALA A 316 13.07 21.53 -35.04
N ILE A 317 14.29 21.49 -35.59
CA ILE A 317 14.60 22.05 -36.92
C ILE A 317 13.83 21.30 -38.01
N ALA A 318 13.78 19.98 -37.96
CA ALA A 318 13.04 19.16 -38.91
C ALA A 318 11.54 19.43 -38.84
N ASP A 319 10.98 19.56 -37.63
CA ASP A 319 9.58 19.88 -37.39
C ASP A 319 9.20 21.27 -37.94
N GLU A 320 10.04 22.29 -37.72
CA GLU A 320 9.85 23.63 -38.30
C GLU A 320 9.87 23.60 -39.84
N MET A 321 10.81 22.85 -40.42
CA MET A 321 10.89 22.68 -41.88
C MET A 321 9.66 21.94 -42.42
N ALA A 322 9.21 20.87 -41.77
CA ALA A 322 8.02 20.13 -42.17
C ALA A 322 6.77 21.00 -42.08
N ALA A 323 6.59 21.74 -40.97
CA ALA A 323 5.48 22.66 -40.78
C ALA A 323 5.43 23.73 -41.88
N HIS A 324 6.58 24.24 -42.30
CA HIS A 324 6.66 25.20 -43.40
C HIS A 324 6.36 24.58 -44.77
N TYR A 325 7.12 23.56 -45.18
CA TYR A 325 7.11 23.06 -46.57
C TYR A 325 5.97 22.06 -46.84
N MET A 326 5.47 21.38 -45.81
CA MET A 326 4.49 20.30 -45.92
C MET A 326 3.15 20.63 -45.24
N SER A 327 3.07 21.78 -44.55
CA SER A 327 1.88 22.21 -43.82
C SER A 327 1.40 21.20 -42.77
N VAL A 328 2.34 20.45 -42.17
CA VAL A 328 2.07 19.58 -41.02
C VAL A 328 2.06 20.38 -39.72
N ALA A 329 1.58 19.78 -38.63
CA ALA A 329 1.62 20.43 -37.32
C ALA A 329 3.08 20.50 -36.83
N ASN A 330 3.47 21.61 -36.21
CA ASN A 330 4.73 21.73 -35.47
C ASN A 330 4.48 21.35 -34.00
N PRO A 331 4.87 20.15 -33.54
CA PRO A 331 4.77 19.79 -32.12
C PRO A 331 5.82 20.55 -31.30
N VAL A 332 5.39 21.30 -30.28
CA VAL A 332 6.32 21.95 -29.35
C VAL A 332 6.99 20.89 -28.47
N PHE A 333 8.30 21.02 -28.27
CA PHE A 333 9.09 20.21 -27.34
C PHE A 333 8.44 20.08 -25.96
N ALA A 334 8.26 18.85 -25.49
CA ALA A 334 7.76 18.52 -24.16
C ALA A 334 8.85 17.77 -23.39
N PRO A 335 9.30 18.27 -22.21
CA PRO A 335 10.37 17.62 -21.47
C PRO A 335 9.96 16.22 -21.03
N SER A 336 10.89 15.29 -21.17
CA SER A 336 10.71 13.87 -20.80
C SER A 336 10.79 13.63 -19.28
N VAL A 337 11.05 14.66 -18.45
CA VAL A 337 11.16 14.56 -16.98
C VAL A 337 10.35 15.65 -16.28
N ILE A 338 9.43 15.26 -15.38
CA ILE A 338 8.69 16.13 -14.46
C ILE A 338 9.15 15.84 -13.04
N LYS A 339 9.66 16.86 -12.33
CA LYS A 339 10.12 16.73 -10.93
C LYS A 339 9.01 17.12 -9.96
N ILE A 340 8.66 16.22 -9.06
CA ILE A 340 7.69 16.43 -7.97
C ILE A 340 8.44 16.45 -6.65
N GLY A 341 8.32 17.53 -5.89
CA GLY A 341 8.93 17.62 -4.56
C GLY A 341 8.15 16.79 -3.55
N PHE A 342 8.85 16.12 -2.64
CA PHE A 342 8.24 15.33 -1.57
C PHE A 342 8.86 15.67 -0.22
N LEU A 343 8.09 16.37 0.63
CA LEU A 343 8.49 16.72 2.00
C LEU A 343 8.08 15.58 2.95
N ASN A 344 9.03 14.68 3.24
CA ASN A 344 8.82 13.52 4.11
C ASN A 344 9.41 13.79 5.51
N PRO A 345 8.77 13.43 6.64
CA PRO A 345 9.39 13.51 7.97
C PRO A 345 10.41 12.37 8.21
N ILE A 346 11.52 12.37 7.46
CA ILE A 346 12.58 11.34 7.58
C ILE A 346 13.17 11.36 9.00
N THR A 347 13.29 12.54 9.60
CA THR A 347 13.63 12.72 11.01
C THR A 347 12.48 13.37 11.79
N GLY A 348 12.55 13.31 13.12
CA GLY A 348 11.57 13.92 14.01
C GLY A 348 10.62 12.92 14.67
N PRO A 349 9.57 13.42 15.37
CA PRO A 349 8.72 12.62 16.26
C PRO A 349 7.78 11.63 15.56
N ILE A 350 7.73 11.65 14.22
CA ILE A 350 6.87 10.73 13.43
C ILE A 350 7.65 9.96 12.35
N SER A 351 8.97 9.82 12.51
CA SER A 351 9.85 9.20 11.50
C SER A 351 9.52 7.75 11.16
N GLN A 352 8.81 7.03 12.04
CA GLN A 352 8.34 5.66 11.80
C GLN A 352 7.35 5.58 10.62
N PHE A 353 6.68 6.69 10.25
CA PHE A 353 5.78 6.74 9.10
C PHE A 353 6.50 7.11 7.78
N ALA A 354 7.77 7.52 7.82
CA ALA A 354 8.49 8.01 6.64
C ALA A 354 8.65 6.94 5.54
N ALA A 355 9.00 5.71 5.91
CA ALA A 355 9.19 4.62 4.93
C ALA A 355 7.88 4.23 4.19
N PRO A 356 6.73 4.07 4.89
CA PRO A 356 5.43 3.94 4.22
C PRO A 356 5.11 5.10 3.25
N PHE A 357 5.48 6.33 3.58
CA PHE A 357 5.28 7.50 2.71
C PHE A 357 6.16 7.48 1.45
N THR A 358 7.44 7.14 1.59
CA THR A 358 8.35 6.96 0.45
C THR A 358 7.83 5.89 -0.50
N PHE A 359 7.32 4.77 0.03
CA PHE A 359 6.71 3.72 -0.79
C PHE A 359 5.51 4.24 -1.59
N ALA A 360 4.60 4.96 -0.94
CA ALA A 360 3.41 5.52 -1.57
C ALA A 360 3.75 6.51 -2.70
N ALA A 361 4.71 7.42 -2.46
CA ALA A 361 5.17 8.37 -3.47
C ALA A 361 5.84 7.68 -4.67
N ALA A 362 6.65 6.66 -4.43
CA ALA A 362 7.29 5.88 -5.49
C ALA A 362 6.27 5.08 -6.32
N ALA A 363 5.25 4.51 -5.67
CA ALA A 363 4.15 3.83 -6.36
C ALA A 363 3.36 4.79 -7.25
N ALA A 364 3.05 6.00 -6.77
CA ALA A 364 2.39 7.03 -7.56
C ALA A 364 3.22 7.43 -8.79
N ALA A 365 4.53 7.66 -8.64
CA ALA A 365 5.42 7.96 -9.77
C ALA A 365 5.46 6.83 -10.82
N ALA A 366 5.45 5.57 -10.36
CA ALA A 366 5.42 4.41 -11.25
C ALA A 366 4.10 4.29 -12.02
N ASP A 367 2.98 4.60 -11.37
CA ASP A 367 1.66 4.60 -12.00
C ASP A 367 1.51 5.76 -12.99
N LEU A 368 1.97 6.97 -12.64
CA LEU A 368 2.03 8.12 -13.55
C LEU A 368 2.88 7.82 -14.79
N LYS A 369 4.07 7.23 -14.62
CA LYS A 369 4.91 6.78 -15.74
C LYS A 369 4.20 5.78 -16.64
N SER A 370 3.38 4.90 -16.06
CA SER A 370 2.59 3.93 -16.83
C SER A 370 1.42 4.58 -17.56
N ALA A 371 0.82 5.63 -16.98
CA ALA A 371 -0.26 6.41 -17.57
C ALA A 371 0.23 7.31 -18.72
N TYR A 372 1.45 7.82 -18.62
CA TYR A 372 2.07 8.75 -19.57
C TYR A 372 3.39 8.19 -20.15
N PRO A 373 3.34 7.20 -21.06
CA PRO A 373 4.54 6.66 -21.70
C PRO A 373 5.30 7.75 -22.46
N GLY A 374 6.55 8.00 -22.09
CA GLY A 374 7.40 9.07 -22.64
C GLY A 374 7.71 10.19 -21.65
N THR A 375 7.00 10.24 -20.52
CA THR A 375 7.27 11.16 -19.42
C THR A 375 7.78 10.39 -18.20
N THR A 376 8.85 10.88 -17.60
CA THR A 376 9.44 10.37 -16.35
C THR A 376 9.03 11.29 -15.22
N PHE A 377 8.39 10.72 -14.19
CA PHE A 377 8.09 11.47 -12.97
C PHE A 377 9.17 11.15 -11.93
N GLU A 378 9.97 12.15 -11.59
CA GLU A 378 11.03 12.05 -10.59
C GLU A 378 10.54 12.61 -9.26
N ILE A 379 10.61 11.80 -8.20
CA ILE A 379 10.31 12.26 -6.83
C ILE A 379 11.59 12.81 -6.21
N VAL A 380 11.61 14.11 -5.95
CA VAL A 380 12.69 14.77 -5.21
C VAL A 380 12.32 14.78 -3.73
N GLU A 381 12.74 13.74 -3.00
CA GLU A 381 12.43 13.57 -1.59
C GLU A 381 13.44 14.28 -0.69
N VAL A 382 12.94 15.09 0.25
CA VAL A 382 13.75 15.82 1.24
C VAL A 382 13.13 15.75 2.63
N ASP A 383 13.98 15.85 3.65
CA ASP A 383 13.56 15.77 5.05
C ASP A 383 12.90 17.07 5.52
N SER A 384 11.67 16.95 6.01
CA SER A 384 10.95 18.05 6.67
C SER A 384 11.27 18.17 8.16
N GLY A 385 11.83 17.13 8.78
CA GLY A 385 12.10 17.04 10.22
C GLY A 385 10.87 17.16 11.12
N CYS A 386 9.65 17.17 10.54
CA CYS A 386 8.42 17.59 11.22
C CYS A 386 8.54 19.00 11.86
N ASP A 387 9.46 19.84 11.38
CA ASP A 387 9.77 21.16 11.95
C ASP A 387 9.61 22.26 10.90
N GLY A 388 9.07 23.41 11.31
CA GLY A 388 8.81 24.53 10.39
C GLY A 388 10.05 25.14 9.77
N THR A 389 11.19 25.16 10.48
CA THR A 389 12.44 25.77 9.99
C THR A 389 13.18 24.81 9.05
N VAL A 390 13.23 23.52 9.43
CA VAL A 390 13.81 22.47 8.58
C VAL A 390 13.00 22.37 7.28
N ALA A 391 11.67 22.30 7.36
CA ALA A 391 10.80 22.21 6.20
C ALA A 391 10.89 23.45 5.28
N ALA A 392 11.03 24.66 5.82
CA ALA A 392 11.25 25.87 5.02
C ALA A 392 12.58 25.79 4.23
N THR A 393 13.64 25.28 4.85
CA THR A 393 14.95 25.11 4.19
C THR A 393 14.88 24.02 3.11
N ALA A 394 14.22 22.91 3.42
CA ALA A 394 14.00 21.81 2.49
C ALA A 394 13.14 22.26 1.29
N ALA A 395 12.08 23.04 1.52
CA ALA A 395 11.27 23.64 0.47
C ALA A 395 12.09 24.53 -0.48
N GLN A 396 13.05 25.31 0.03
CA GLN A 396 13.96 26.07 -0.82
C GLN A 396 14.79 25.15 -1.72
N SER A 397 15.33 24.04 -1.19
CA SER A 397 16.09 23.09 -2.01
C SER A 397 15.25 22.40 -3.10
N LEU A 398 13.94 22.22 -2.85
CA LEU A 398 13.01 21.70 -3.86
C LEU A 398 12.77 22.72 -4.97
N ILE A 399 12.56 24.00 -4.63
CA ILE A 399 12.46 25.09 -5.61
C ILE A 399 13.73 25.14 -6.47
N ASP A 400 14.90 25.11 -5.83
CA ASP A 400 16.19 25.16 -6.52
C ASP A 400 16.42 23.95 -7.44
N SER A 401 15.74 22.83 -7.18
CA SER A 401 15.77 21.61 -7.99
C SER A 401 14.79 21.61 -9.17
N GLY A 402 13.97 22.66 -9.29
CA GLY A 402 13.02 22.84 -10.41
C GLY A 402 11.73 22.01 -10.30
N VAL A 403 11.25 21.72 -9.09
CA VAL A 403 10.00 20.97 -8.93
C VAL A 403 8.78 21.79 -9.38
N VAL A 404 7.79 21.13 -9.97
CA VAL A 404 6.55 21.80 -10.43
C VAL A 404 5.55 22.06 -9.30
N ALA A 405 5.54 21.20 -8.28
CA ALA A 405 4.77 21.36 -7.05
C ALA A 405 5.36 20.43 -5.96
N VAL A 406 4.87 20.58 -4.72
CA VAL A 406 5.35 19.80 -3.58
C VAL A 406 4.22 19.01 -2.93
N ALA A 407 4.37 17.70 -2.81
CA ALA A 407 3.56 16.86 -1.95
C ALA A 407 4.15 16.86 -0.52
N GLY A 408 3.30 17.10 0.48
CA GLY A 408 3.69 17.23 1.88
C GLY A 408 3.40 18.62 2.44
N ALA A 409 3.90 18.98 3.62
CA ALA A 409 4.60 18.11 4.57
C ALA A 409 3.57 17.32 5.40
N ALA A 410 4.05 16.35 6.18
CA ALA A 410 3.18 15.57 7.06
C ALA A 410 2.69 16.37 8.26
N CYS A 411 3.60 17.09 8.95
CA CYS A 411 3.28 17.83 10.17
C CYS A 411 2.74 19.23 9.88
N SER A 412 1.69 19.64 10.60
CA SER A 412 1.05 20.94 10.37
C SER A 412 2.01 22.12 10.50
N GLY A 413 2.90 22.12 11.51
CA GLY A 413 3.92 23.17 11.68
C GLY A 413 4.98 23.17 10.56
N ALA A 414 5.37 22.00 10.06
CA ALA A 414 6.26 21.86 8.91
C ALA A 414 5.60 22.40 7.63
N SER A 415 4.32 22.09 7.41
CA SER A 415 3.56 22.59 6.27
C SER A 415 3.42 24.12 6.27
N MET A 416 3.17 24.72 7.43
CA MET A 416 3.15 26.19 7.56
C MET A 416 4.52 26.81 7.22
N GLY A 417 5.61 26.20 7.67
CA GLY A 417 6.97 26.68 7.39
C GLY A 417 7.36 26.55 5.92
N ALA A 418 7.08 25.41 5.31
CA ALA A 418 7.34 25.16 3.90
C ALA A 418 6.47 26.02 2.97
N ASN A 419 5.16 26.14 3.23
CA ASN A 419 4.26 26.93 2.39
C ASN A 419 4.66 28.42 2.37
N ALA A 420 5.20 28.97 3.47
CA ALA A 420 5.70 30.34 3.49
C ALA A 420 6.83 30.60 2.48
N VAL A 421 7.62 29.58 2.13
CA VAL A 421 8.67 29.63 1.11
C VAL A 421 8.11 29.31 -0.28
N LEU A 422 7.32 28.23 -0.39
CA LEU A 422 6.78 27.74 -1.65
C LEU A 422 5.81 28.74 -2.30
N SER A 423 4.87 29.28 -1.52
CA SER A 423 3.89 30.26 -2.02
C SER A 423 4.55 31.57 -2.49
N ALA A 424 5.63 31.99 -1.83
CA ALA A 424 6.41 33.16 -2.26
C ALA A 424 7.12 32.92 -3.61
N ALA A 425 7.43 31.67 -3.94
CA ALA A 425 8.00 31.24 -5.21
C ALA A 425 6.93 30.86 -6.27
N GLY A 426 5.64 30.88 -5.92
CA GLY A 426 4.54 30.45 -6.80
C GLY A 426 4.48 28.93 -7.03
N VAL A 427 5.08 28.13 -6.14
CA VAL A 427 5.04 26.66 -6.21
C VAL A 427 3.93 26.16 -5.29
N PRO A 428 2.87 25.50 -5.81
CA PRO A 428 1.78 25.01 -4.98
C PRO A 428 2.18 23.78 -4.15
N MET A 429 1.44 23.55 -3.08
CA MET A 429 1.72 22.50 -2.10
C MET A 429 0.45 21.67 -1.82
N VAL A 430 0.55 20.36 -1.91
CA VAL A 430 -0.54 19.41 -1.60
C VAL A 430 -0.13 18.55 -0.39
N SER A 431 -0.64 18.87 0.79
CA SER A 431 -0.35 18.09 2.00
C SER A 431 -1.17 16.82 2.08
N TYR A 432 -0.50 15.72 2.40
CA TYR A 432 -1.13 14.41 2.60
C TYR A 432 -1.49 14.08 4.05
N ALA A 433 -1.04 14.87 5.04
CA ALA A 433 -1.28 14.55 6.47
C ALA A 433 -1.40 15.75 7.42
N SER A 434 -1.28 17.00 6.96
CA SER A 434 -1.41 18.17 7.85
C SER A 434 -2.87 18.57 8.12
N THR A 435 -3.35 18.26 9.32
CA THR A 435 -4.78 18.37 9.70
C THR A 435 -5.17 19.66 10.42
N SER A 436 -4.21 20.47 10.91
CA SER A 436 -4.50 21.66 11.73
C SER A 436 -5.53 22.58 11.06
N PRO A 437 -6.54 23.10 11.79
CA PRO A 437 -7.53 24.02 11.22
C PRO A 437 -6.91 25.37 10.82
N ALA A 438 -5.73 25.71 11.35
CA ALA A 438 -5.04 26.95 11.02
C ALA A 438 -4.59 27.00 9.56
N LEU A 439 -4.33 25.85 8.92
CA LEU A 439 -3.96 25.76 7.50
C LEU A 439 -5.13 26.08 6.54
N SER A 440 -6.37 26.10 7.03
CA SER A 440 -7.58 26.41 6.25
C SER A 440 -7.73 27.89 5.86
N ASP A 441 -6.78 28.76 6.23
CA ASP A 441 -6.77 30.18 5.86
C ASP A 441 -6.02 30.40 4.54
N ALA A 442 -6.77 30.42 3.44
CA ALA A 442 -6.22 30.62 2.09
C ALA A 442 -5.58 32.00 1.85
N VAL A 443 -5.77 32.97 2.75
CA VAL A 443 -5.06 34.27 2.69
C VAL A 443 -3.69 34.14 3.33
N ALA A 444 -3.59 33.40 4.43
CA ALA A 444 -2.32 33.14 5.11
C ALA A 444 -1.47 32.09 4.38
N TYR A 445 -2.11 31.11 3.75
CA TYR A 445 -1.50 29.99 3.06
C TYR A 445 -2.04 29.88 1.62
N PRO A 446 -1.71 30.82 0.73
CA PRO A 446 -2.09 30.71 -0.68
C PRO A 446 -1.45 29.48 -1.32
N ASP A 447 -2.16 28.89 -2.28
CA ASP A 447 -1.74 27.69 -3.04
C ASP A 447 -1.41 26.47 -2.16
N PHE A 448 -1.99 26.41 -0.95
CA PHE A 448 -1.99 25.23 -0.09
C PHE A 448 -3.26 24.42 -0.31
N TYR A 449 -3.08 23.13 -0.55
CA TYR A 449 -4.14 22.14 -0.67
C TYR A 449 -3.85 20.99 0.28
N ARG A 450 -4.88 20.22 0.65
CA ARG A 450 -4.68 18.96 1.37
C ARG A 450 -5.69 17.90 1.00
N VAL A 451 -5.23 16.66 0.98
CA VAL A 451 -6.05 15.47 0.69
C VAL A 451 -6.62 14.86 1.98
N VAL A 452 -6.05 15.24 3.13
CA VAL A 452 -6.55 14.83 4.45
C VAL A 452 -7.60 15.81 4.99
N PRO A 453 -8.67 15.35 5.67
CA PRO A 453 -9.64 16.24 6.30
C PRO A 453 -9.07 17.04 7.49
N SER A 454 -9.67 18.19 7.78
CA SER A 454 -9.26 19.06 8.91
C SER A 454 -9.61 18.47 10.28
N ASP A 455 -8.79 18.77 11.29
CA ASP A 455 -9.13 18.56 12.71
C ASP A 455 -10.43 19.27 13.14
N ALA A 456 -10.86 20.30 12.40
CA ALA A 456 -12.16 20.96 12.60
C ALA A 456 -13.34 19.99 12.44
N ILE A 457 -13.14 18.89 11.71
CA ILE A 457 -14.09 17.79 11.54
C ILE A 457 -13.75 16.67 12.54
N GLN A 458 -12.47 16.36 12.72
CA GLN A 458 -12.01 15.28 13.60
C GLN A 458 -12.42 15.46 15.06
N GLY A 459 -12.44 16.69 15.56
CA GLY A 459 -12.85 16.99 16.94
C GLY A 459 -14.26 16.47 17.26
N ASP A 460 -15.19 16.52 16.29
CA ASP A 460 -16.56 16.01 16.43
C ASP A 460 -16.56 14.47 16.48
N ALA A 461 -15.83 13.84 15.56
CA ALA A 461 -15.65 12.39 15.54
C ALA A 461 -15.05 11.86 16.86
N MET A 462 -14.06 12.58 17.41
CA MET A 462 -13.47 12.27 18.70
C MET A 462 -14.47 12.44 19.85
N ALA A 463 -15.29 13.49 19.85
CA ALA A 463 -16.32 13.69 20.87
C ALA A 463 -17.34 12.53 20.88
N ASP A 464 -17.80 12.10 19.71
CA ASP A 464 -18.70 10.95 19.57
C ASP A 464 -18.03 9.63 20.00
N MET A 465 -16.77 9.41 19.61
CA MET A 465 -15.98 8.24 20.03
C MET A 465 -15.86 8.14 21.55
N VAL A 466 -15.52 9.26 22.21
CA VAL A 466 -15.36 9.32 23.67
C VAL A 466 -16.71 9.11 24.36
N ALA A 467 -17.77 9.78 23.89
CA ALA A 467 -19.11 9.66 24.46
C ALA A 467 -19.66 8.22 24.37
N ALA A 468 -19.35 7.49 23.29
CA ALA A 468 -19.81 6.12 23.08
C ALA A 468 -19.28 5.13 24.13
N ARG A 469 -18.19 5.45 24.83
CA ARG A 469 -17.67 4.64 25.95
C ARG A 469 -18.33 4.93 27.30
N GLY A 470 -19.29 5.87 27.35
CA GLY A 470 -20.03 6.21 28.56
C GLY A 470 -19.22 6.99 29.60
N VAL A 471 -18.06 7.52 29.21
CA VAL A 471 -17.24 8.45 30.01
C VAL A 471 -17.70 9.89 29.76
N SER A 472 -17.46 10.78 30.73
CA SER A 472 -18.04 12.14 30.71
C SER A 472 -17.11 13.24 31.18
N ASN A 473 -15.97 12.89 31.78
CA ASN A 473 -15.04 13.84 32.39
C ASN A 473 -13.57 13.52 32.09
N PRO A 474 -13.17 13.49 30.80
CA PRO A 474 -11.81 13.15 30.38
C PRO A 474 -10.79 14.22 30.77
N ALA A 475 -9.53 13.80 30.88
CA ALA A 475 -8.38 14.69 30.77
C ALA A 475 -8.05 14.92 29.30
N LEU A 476 -7.88 16.16 28.87
CA LEU A 476 -7.36 16.52 27.55
C LEU A 476 -5.88 16.88 27.67
N ILE A 477 -5.00 15.98 27.22
CA ILE A 477 -3.55 16.21 27.15
C ILE A 477 -3.20 16.47 25.70
N HIS A 478 -2.47 17.56 25.45
CA HIS A 478 -2.15 17.97 24.08
C HIS A 478 -0.76 18.58 23.95
N MET A 479 -0.15 18.42 22.78
CA MET A 479 1.04 19.18 22.43
C MET A 479 0.69 20.67 22.28
N THR A 480 1.64 21.56 22.56
CA THR A 480 1.47 23.00 22.35
C THR A 480 1.79 23.46 20.93
N ASN A 481 2.20 22.55 20.05
CA ASN A 481 2.43 22.84 18.64
C ASN A 481 1.11 23.05 17.85
N ALA A 482 1.23 23.45 16.59
CA ALA A 482 0.08 23.83 15.75
C ALA A 482 -0.94 22.69 15.50
N TYR A 483 -0.48 21.44 15.53
CA TYR A 483 -1.36 20.26 15.40
C TYR A 483 -2.08 20.00 16.72
N GLY A 484 -1.33 19.72 17.80
CA GLY A 484 -1.90 19.29 19.08
C GLY A 484 -2.83 20.34 19.69
N ALA A 485 -2.48 21.63 19.61
CA ALA A 485 -3.33 22.70 20.11
C ALA A 485 -4.61 22.87 19.29
N GLY A 486 -4.51 22.81 17.95
CA GLY A 486 -5.65 22.97 17.04
C GLY A 486 -6.68 21.84 17.21
N LEU A 487 -6.20 20.60 17.28
CA LEU A 487 -7.04 19.44 17.53
C LEU A 487 -7.68 19.46 18.92
N ALA A 488 -6.92 19.84 19.96
CA ALA A 488 -7.43 19.93 21.32
C ALA A 488 -8.53 20.99 21.46
N ASP A 489 -8.37 22.14 20.82
CA ASP A 489 -9.40 23.19 20.81
C ASP A 489 -10.65 22.76 20.04
N SER A 490 -10.49 22.01 18.93
CA SER A 490 -11.60 21.43 18.18
C SER A 490 -12.40 20.44 19.04
N PHE A 491 -11.74 19.44 19.63
CA PHE A 491 -12.38 18.46 20.51
C PHE A 491 -13.05 19.12 21.72
N GLU A 492 -12.37 20.04 22.43
CA GLU A 492 -12.94 20.75 23.57
C GLU A 492 -14.22 21.50 23.18
N GLY A 493 -14.24 22.15 22.01
CA GLY A 493 -15.40 22.83 21.47
C GLY A 493 -16.63 21.92 21.38
N PHE A 494 -16.51 20.82 20.64
CA PHE A 494 -17.61 19.85 20.47
C PHE A 494 -18.01 19.20 21.80
N TRP A 495 -17.03 18.85 22.64
CA TRP A 495 -17.28 18.21 23.93
C TRP A 495 -18.08 19.09 24.89
N LEU A 496 -17.73 20.38 24.99
CA LEU A 496 -18.43 21.34 25.83
C LEU A 496 -19.81 21.71 25.25
N ASP A 497 -19.95 21.81 23.93
CA ASP A 497 -21.23 22.08 23.26
C ASP A 497 -22.24 20.93 23.46
N ALA A 498 -21.75 19.69 23.59
CA ALA A 498 -22.55 18.52 23.99
C ALA A 498 -22.97 18.54 25.48
N GLY A 499 -22.51 19.52 26.26
CA GLY A 499 -22.85 19.69 27.68
C GLY A 499 -21.99 18.89 28.65
N ASN A 500 -20.87 18.33 28.18
CA ASN A 500 -19.92 17.59 29.01
C ASN A 500 -18.88 18.52 29.67
N SER A 501 -17.91 17.96 30.40
CA SER A 501 -16.85 18.72 31.08
C SER A 501 -15.51 18.02 30.94
N LEU A 502 -14.42 18.76 31.14
CA LEU A 502 -13.07 18.20 31.24
C LEU A 502 -12.63 18.23 32.72
N CYS A 503 -12.06 17.14 33.21
CA CYS A 503 -11.43 17.13 34.55
C CYS A 503 -10.15 17.99 34.55
N LEU A 504 -9.46 18.02 33.40
CA LEU A 504 -8.15 18.60 33.19
C LEU A 504 -7.99 18.91 31.70
N LYS A 505 -7.45 20.09 31.38
CA LYS A 505 -6.83 20.38 30.08
C LYS A 505 -5.40 20.81 30.34
N THR A 506 -4.43 20.13 29.75
CA THR A 506 -3.01 20.45 29.96
C THR A 506 -2.21 20.32 28.67
N GLY A 507 -1.41 21.34 28.39
CA GLY A 507 -0.47 21.36 27.27
C GLY A 507 0.92 20.89 27.70
N TYR A 508 1.67 20.29 26.79
CA TYR A 508 3.10 20.03 26.94
C TYR A 508 3.88 20.41 25.67
N ASP A 509 5.17 20.68 25.84
CA ASP A 509 6.09 21.00 24.73
C ASP A 509 6.74 19.70 24.23
N ASP A 510 6.39 19.32 23.00
CA ASP A 510 6.83 18.12 22.30
C ASP A 510 8.35 18.07 22.05
N THR A 511 9.02 19.23 22.06
CA THR A 511 10.48 19.28 21.88
C THR A 511 11.26 19.01 23.16
N THR A 512 10.59 18.99 24.32
CA THR A 512 11.23 18.89 25.64
C THR A 512 10.68 17.79 26.54
N LEU A 513 9.60 17.09 26.12
CA LEU A 513 9.04 16.00 26.88
C LEU A 513 10.01 14.82 26.94
N SER A 514 10.46 14.48 28.14
CA SER A 514 11.31 13.31 28.40
C SER A 514 10.80 12.43 29.54
N ASP A 515 9.74 12.87 30.22
CA ASP A 515 9.10 12.20 31.36
C ASP A 515 7.65 12.69 31.48
N ALA A 516 6.69 11.77 31.37
CA ALA A 516 5.26 12.08 31.44
C ALA A 516 4.68 11.95 32.87
N SER A 517 5.48 11.63 33.88
CA SER A 517 4.98 11.33 35.25
C SER A 517 4.18 12.47 35.87
N ALA A 518 4.56 13.72 35.62
CA ALA A 518 3.83 14.89 36.09
C ALA A 518 2.45 15.05 35.41
N LEU A 519 2.37 14.78 34.10
CA LEU A 519 1.11 14.81 33.35
C LEU A 519 0.16 13.72 33.87
N VAL A 520 0.67 12.49 34.02
CA VAL A 520 -0.10 11.35 34.52
C VAL A 520 -0.55 11.54 35.97
N GLN A 521 0.31 12.11 36.82
CA GLN A 521 -0.08 12.44 38.20
C GLN A 521 -1.21 13.47 38.23
N ALA A 522 -1.19 14.46 37.33
CA ALA A 522 -2.27 15.44 37.24
C ALA A 522 -3.62 14.80 36.81
N VAL A 523 -3.58 13.81 35.92
CA VAL A 523 -4.77 13.00 35.56
C VAL A 523 -5.32 12.26 36.79
N ALA A 524 -4.45 11.58 37.53
CA ALA A 524 -4.85 10.84 38.73
C ALA A 524 -5.41 11.77 39.82
N ASP A 525 -4.74 12.89 40.09
CA ASP A 525 -5.15 13.89 41.08
C ASP A 525 -6.46 14.60 40.67
N GLY A 526 -6.70 14.74 39.37
CA GLY A 526 -7.93 15.29 38.80
C GLY A 526 -9.14 14.37 38.93
N GLY A 527 -8.95 13.09 39.26
CA GLY A 527 -10.04 12.10 39.31
C GLY A 527 -10.72 11.91 37.95
N CYS A 528 -9.94 12.02 36.87
CA CYS A 528 -10.41 11.88 35.50
C CYS A 528 -10.92 10.46 35.24
N ASP A 529 -12.04 10.34 34.52
CA ASP A 529 -12.62 9.03 34.19
C ASP A 529 -12.06 8.44 32.89
N SER A 530 -11.28 9.22 32.14
CA SER A 530 -10.69 8.90 30.85
C SER A 530 -9.62 9.92 30.45
N VAL A 531 -8.86 9.63 29.38
CA VAL A 531 -7.86 10.54 28.80
C VAL A 531 -8.04 10.66 27.30
N VAL A 532 -7.96 11.88 26.77
CA VAL A 532 -7.93 12.21 25.35
C VAL A 532 -6.56 12.81 25.03
N LEU A 533 -5.88 12.23 24.03
CA LEU A 533 -4.53 12.61 23.61
C LEU A 533 -4.56 13.27 22.22
N ALA A 534 -4.13 14.53 22.16
CA ALA A 534 -3.75 15.19 20.91
C ALA A 534 -2.20 15.26 20.85
N SER A 535 -1.62 14.12 20.50
CA SER A 535 -0.19 13.80 20.61
C SER A 535 0.33 13.17 19.32
N TYR A 536 1.64 13.24 19.08
CA TYR A 536 2.31 12.33 18.15
C TYR A 536 2.63 10.99 18.82
N SER A 537 2.93 9.98 18.02
CA SER A 537 3.09 8.58 18.42
C SER A 537 4.14 8.36 19.51
N ALA A 538 5.33 8.95 19.39
CA ALA A 538 6.42 8.79 20.36
C ALA A 538 6.05 9.31 21.76
N ASP A 539 5.52 10.53 21.84
CA ASP A 539 5.06 11.11 23.11
C ASP A 539 3.82 10.40 23.65
N GLY A 540 2.92 9.98 22.76
CA GLY A 540 1.70 9.24 23.11
C GLY A 540 2.05 7.91 23.77
N ALA A 541 3.00 7.17 23.19
CA ALA A 541 3.52 5.93 23.75
C ALA A 541 4.12 6.17 25.14
N MET A 542 4.97 7.20 25.30
CA MET A 542 5.56 7.55 26.60
C MET A 542 4.48 7.85 27.66
N ILE A 543 3.46 8.63 27.31
CA ILE A 543 2.36 8.97 28.21
C ILE A 543 1.57 7.72 28.61
N ILE A 544 1.19 6.89 27.64
CA ILE A 544 0.39 5.67 27.85
C ILE A 544 1.17 4.65 28.70
N GLU A 545 2.45 4.43 28.43
CA GLU A 545 3.30 3.55 29.23
C GLU A 545 3.49 4.07 30.66
N THR A 546 3.62 5.39 30.82
CA THR A 546 3.70 6.01 32.14
C THR A 546 2.39 5.84 32.92
N MET A 547 1.23 5.97 32.25
CA MET A 547 -0.07 5.68 32.86
C MET A 547 -0.16 4.23 33.33
N ALA A 548 0.23 3.28 32.49
CA ALA A 548 0.27 1.86 32.84
C ALA A 548 1.20 1.60 34.04
N GLY A 549 2.42 2.18 34.03
CA GLY A 549 3.40 2.02 35.11
C GLY A 549 2.98 2.64 36.44
N MET A 550 2.19 3.72 36.41
CA MET A 550 1.65 4.38 37.61
C MET A 550 0.32 3.78 38.08
N GLY A 551 -0.25 2.81 37.35
CA GLY A 551 -1.53 2.17 37.69
C GLY A 551 -2.75 3.05 37.41
N VAL A 552 -2.64 4.03 36.50
CA VAL A 552 -3.77 4.86 36.06
C VAL A 552 -4.52 4.12 34.95
N ALA A 553 -5.46 3.27 35.36
CA ALA A 553 -6.23 2.39 34.47
C ALA A 553 -7.60 3.02 34.11
N VAL A 554 -7.59 4.01 33.21
CA VAL A 554 -8.80 4.63 32.64
C VAL A 554 -8.79 4.49 31.11
N PRO A 555 -9.95 4.53 30.42
CA PRO A 555 -9.99 4.52 28.96
C PRO A 555 -9.17 5.67 28.36
N ILE A 556 -8.41 5.36 27.31
CA ILE A 556 -7.55 6.31 26.60
C ILE A 556 -8.03 6.42 25.16
N PHE A 557 -8.16 7.66 24.70
CA PHE A 557 -8.58 8.04 23.36
C PHE A 557 -7.51 8.92 22.74
N GLY A 558 -7.37 8.84 21.43
CA GLY A 558 -6.52 9.76 20.70
C GLY A 558 -6.99 9.96 19.28
N ALA A 559 -6.08 10.52 18.50
CA ALA A 559 -6.33 10.93 17.14
C ALA A 559 -5.37 10.25 16.16
N ASP A 560 -5.37 10.75 14.94
CA ASP A 560 -4.54 10.33 13.83
C ASP A 560 -3.04 10.35 14.16
N GLY A 561 -2.58 11.27 15.01
CA GLY A 561 -1.17 11.40 15.42
C GLY A 561 -0.61 10.20 16.20
N ILE A 562 -1.47 9.35 16.79
CA ILE A 562 -1.07 8.10 17.46
C ILE A 562 -1.73 6.87 16.81
N ALA A 563 -2.30 7.02 15.61
CA ALA A 563 -3.00 5.96 14.90
C ALA A 563 -2.08 5.22 13.91
N GLY A 564 -2.47 3.99 13.56
CA GLY A 564 -1.70 3.12 12.66
C GLY A 564 -0.89 2.07 13.42
N GLU A 565 -0.62 0.94 12.76
CA GLU A 565 0.11 -0.18 13.37
C GLU A 565 1.58 0.17 13.63
N ALA A 566 2.19 0.97 12.75
CA ALA A 566 3.56 1.46 12.92
C ALA A 566 3.74 2.29 14.21
N ALA A 567 2.67 2.87 14.78
CA ALA A 567 2.75 3.57 16.07
C ALA A 567 3.11 2.63 17.23
N LEU A 568 2.84 1.32 17.11
CA LEU A 568 3.27 0.33 18.12
C LEU A 568 4.80 0.21 18.20
N GLY A 569 5.53 0.63 17.16
CA GLY A 569 6.99 0.65 17.13
C GLY A 569 7.62 1.64 18.11
N ASP A 570 6.86 2.63 18.57
CA ASP A 570 7.33 3.63 19.55
C ASP A 570 7.20 3.16 21.01
N TYR A 571 6.44 2.08 21.26
CA TYR A 571 6.27 1.53 22.60
C TYR A 571 7.43 0.61 22.97
N SER A 572 7.94 0.73 24.20
CA SER A 572 8.84 -0.26 24.79
C SER A 572 8.10 -1.56 25.16
N ASN A 573 6.80 -1.47 25.43
CA ASN A 573 5.87 -2.56 25.68
C ASN A 573 4.51 -2.26 24.99
N PRO A 574 4.30 -2.73 23.75
CA PRO A 574 3.07 -2.51 22.97
C PRO A 574 1.78 -2.91 23.69
N ALA A 575 1.83 -3.87 24.63
CA ALA A 575 0.67 -4.27 25.41
C ALA A 575 0.06 -3.11 26.25
N ALA A 576 0.82 -2.04 26.53
CA ALA A 576 0.32 -0.85 27.20
C ALA A 576 -0.74 -0.09 26.36
N ALA A 577 -0.72 -0.25 25.03
CA ALA A 577 -1.71 0.35 24.14
C ALA A 577 -3.06 -0.39 24.15
N ASN A 578 -3.16 -1.55 24.80
CA ASN A 578 -4.38 -2.35 24.76
C ASN A 578 -5.62 -1.57 25.23
N GLY A 579 -6.62 -1.48 24.36
CA GLY A 579 -7.87 -0.76 24.59
C GLY A 579 -7.83 0.74 24.25
N VAL A 580 -6.68 1.29 23.83
CA VAL A 580 -6.59 2.66 23.31
C VAL A 580 -7.40 2.75 22.02
N GLN A 581 -8.24 3.78 21.91
CA GLN A 581 -9.02 4.05 20.71
C GLN A 581 -8.58 5.33 20.01
N VAL A 582 -8.58 5.33 18.69
CA VAL A 582 -8.12 6.46 17.88
C VAL A 582 -9.03 6.70 16.69
N THR A 583 -9.15 7.96 16.28
CA THR A 583 -9.72 8.32 14.98
C THR A 583 -8.63 8.28 13.91
N LYS A 584 -8.91 7.67 12.76
CA LYS A 584 -8.05 7.64 11.56
C LYS A 584 -8.86 8.16 10.37
N PRO A 585 -8.35 9.05 9.52
CA PRO A 585 -9.06 9.47 8.32
C PRO A 585 -9.47 8.28 7.46
N ARG A 586 -10.74 8.28 7.06
CA ARG A 586 -11.35 7.19 6.29
C ARG A 586 -11.24 7.48 4.80
N ALA A 587 -11.01 6.42 4.02
CA ALA A 587 -11.31 6.41 2.60
C ALA A 587 -12.73 5.87 2.36
N ALA A 588 -13.65 6.68 1.82
CA ALA A 588 -15.04 6.25 1.57
C ALA A 588 -15.14 5.08 0.57
N ALA A 589 -14.38 5.17 -0.53
CA ALA A 589 -14.21 4.15 -1.55
C ALA A 589 -13.00 4.56 -2.41
N GLY A 590 -11.83 3.99 -2.13
CA GLY A 590 -10.64 4.24 -2.93
C GLY A 590 -10.80 3.72 -4.37
N ALA A 591 -10.31 4.47 -5.34
CA ALA A 591 -10.16 4.04 -6.72
C ALA A 591 -8.76 3.46 -6.97
N GLY A 592 -8.60 2.71 -8.06
CA GLY A 592 -7.30 2.17 -8.49
C GLY A 592 -6.82 0.92 -7.72
N GLY A 593 -5.58 0.52 -8.00
CA GLY A 593 -4.96 -0.69 -7.44
C GLY A 593 -4.12 -0.45 -6.18
N PHE A 594 -3.84 0.80 -5.81
CA PHE A 594 -2.86 1.14 -4.78
C PHE A 594 -3.19 0.55 -3.40
N ALA A 595 -4.45 0.58 -2.96
CA ALA A 595 -4.83 0.02 -1.66
C ALA A 595 -4.48 -1.48 -1.56
N ALA A 596 -4.66 -2.25 -2.65
CA ALA A 596 -4.27 -3.66 -2.70
C ALA A 596 -2.75 -3.83 -2.75
N THR A 597 -2.04 -3.00 -3.52
CA THR A 597 -0.57 -2.98 -3.55
C THR A 597 0.03 -2.68 -2.18
N CYS A 598 -0.49 -1.66 -1.49
CA CYS A 598 -0.04 -1.25 -0.16
C CYS A 598 -0.34 -2.33 0.89
N ALA A 599 -1.53 -2.95 0.86
CA ALA A 599 -1.89 -4.04 1.75
C ALA A 599 -1.02 -5.30 1.57
N ALA A 600 -0.48 -5.51 0.36
CA ALA A 600 0.43 -6.62 0.08
C ALA A 600 1.90 -6.35 0.48
N ASP A 601 2.26 -5.09 0.73
CA ASP A 601 3.61 -4.68 1.13
C ASP A 601 3.73 -4.55 2.66
N ALA A 602 4.77 -5.16 3.22
CA ALA A 602 4.96 -5.21 4.67
C ALA A 602 5.35 -3.86 5.30
N VAL A 603 5.84 -2.89 4.51
CA VAL A 603 6.15 -1.55 4.99
C VAL A 603 4.91 -0.67 4.85
N CYS A 604 4.33 -0.61 3.65
CA CYS A 604 3.19 0.26 3.36
C CYS A 604 1.97 -0.04 4.24
N SER A 605 1.61 -1.31 4.42
CA SER A 605 0.41 -1.74 5.16
C SER A 605 0.38 -1.29 6.62
N THR A 606 1.52 -0.95 7.22
CA THR A 606 1.62 -0.63 8.65
C THR A 606 1.34 0.83 8.98
N GLY A 607 1.44 1.74 8.01
CA GLY A 607 1.38 3.17 8.29
C GLY A 607 -0.02 3.78 8.31
N ILE A 608 -0.05 5.10 8.45
CA ILE A 608 -1.22 5.97 8.27
C ILE A 608 -0.93 6.97 7.13
N PHE A 609 -1.93 7.45 6.39
CA PHE A 609 -1.82 8.41 5.29
C PHE A 609 -1.18 7.94 3.97
N GLN A 610 -0.98 6.63 3.77
CA GLN A 610 -0.34 6.10 2.54
C GLN A 610 -1.15 6.44 1.29
N SER A 611 -2.47 6.30 1.39
CA SER A 611 -3.38 6.58 0.28
C SER A 611 -3.40 8.06 -0.06
N GLU A 612 -3.35 8.93 0.95
CA GLU A 612 -3.28 10.38 0.81
C GLU A 612 -1.93 10.83 0.25
N SER A 613 -0.82 10.19 0.65
CA SER A 613 0.52 10.45 0.08
C SER A 613 0.58 10.06 -1.39
N TYR A 614 0.03 8.89 -1.74
CA TYR A 614 -0.09 8.44 -3.12
C TYR A 614 -0.93 9.45 -3.95
N ASP A 615 -2.10 9.82 -3.44
CA ASP A 615 -3.01 10.74 -4.13
C ASP A 615 -2.41 12.13 -4.30
N ALA A 616 -1.73 12.68 -3.30
CA ALA A 616 -1.07 13.98 -3.43
C ALA A 616 -0.05 14.01 -4.58
N VAL A 617 0.75 12.95 -4.73
CA VAL A 617 1.71 12.83 -5.84
C VAL A 617 1.01 12.61 -7.18
N MET A 618 -0.02 11.76 -7.22
CA MET A 618 -0.84 11.56 -8.42
C MET A 618 -1.48 12.87 -8.88
N MET A 619 -2.13 13.61 -7.99
CA MET A 619 -2.77 14.89 -8.30
C MET A 619 -1.79 15.91 -8.87
N ILE A 620 -0.58 16.00 -8.31
CA ILE A 620 0.48 16.86 -8.84
C ILE A 620 0.93 16.39 -10.23
N GLY A 621 1.16 15.09 -10.42
CA GLY A 621 1.58 14.54 -11.70
C GLY A 621 0.55 14.78 -12.81
N GLU A 622 -0.73 14.52 -12.52
CA GLU A 622 -1.85 14.77 -13.42
C GLU A 622 -1.98 16.27 -13.74
N ALA A 623 -1.85 17.15 -12.74
CA ALA A 623 -1.89 18.59 -12.94
C ALA A 623 -0.71 19.07 -13.82
N ALA A 624 0.46 18.46 -13.69
CA ALA A 624 1.64 18.79 -14.49
C ALA A 624 1.51 18.40 -15.97
N MET A 625 0.63 17.45 -16.30
CA MET A 625 0.33 17.11 -17.70
C MET A 625 -0.49 18.18 -18.42
N HIS A 626 -1.05 19.15 -17.69
CA HIS A 626 -1.71 20.31 -18.27
C HIS A 626 -0.70 21.43 -18.51
N ALA A 627 -0.64 21.90 -19.77
CA ALA A 627 0.25 22.98 -20.24
C ALA A 627 1.72 22.83 -19.76
N GLY A 628 2.24 21.60 -19.74
CA GLY A 628 3.63 21.31 -19.39
C GLY A 628 4.03 21.72 -17.97
N GLY A 629 3.09 21.76 -17.02
CA GLY A 629 3.36 22.15 -15.63
C GLY A 629 3.44 23.65 -15.39
N THR A 630 3.02 24.47 -16.35
CA THR A 630 2.75 25.90 -16.11
C THR A 630 1.42 26.07 -15.37
N ASP A 631 1.24 27.15 -14.59
CA ASP A 631 -0.01 27.46 -13.86
C ASP A 631 -0.54 26.34 -12.93
N MET A 632 0.36 25.60 -12.27
CA MET A 632 0.04 24.42 -11.45
C MET A 632 -1.09 24.62 -10.42
N ALA A 633 -1.22 25.78 -9.79
CA ALA A 633 -2.31 26.04 -8.85
C ALA A 633 -3.69 25.91 -9.52
N THR A 634 -3.85 26.45 -10.73
CA THR A 634 -5.09 26.35 -11.50
C THR A 634 -5.36 24.90 -11.93
N HIS A 635 -4.30 24.16 -12.27
CA HIS A 635 -4.43 22.77 -12.68
C HIS A 635 -4.73 21.85 -11.49
N LEU A 636 -4.20 22.13 -10.30
CA LEU A 636 -4.55 21.41 -9.08
C LEU A 636 -6.02 21.65 -8.69
N ASP A 637 -6.52 22.88 -8.80
CA ASP A 637 -7.95 23.16 -8.63
C ASP A 637 -8.80 22.34 -9.61
N MET A 638 -8.38 22.27 -10.88
CA MET A 638 -9.07 21.50 -11.92
C MET A 638 -9.04 19.99 -11.66
N VAL A 639 -7.87 19.43 -11.34
CA VAL A 639 -7.69 18.00 -11.05
C VAL A 639 -8.41 17.61 -9.77
N GLY A 640 -8.42 18.49 -8.77
CA GLY A 640 -9.07 18.29 -7.48
C GLY A 640 -10.59 18.35 -7.50
N MET A 641 -11.23 18.61 -8.64
CA MET A 641 -12.68 18.50 -8.80
C MET A 641 -13.06 17.04 -9.09
N MET A 642 -13.83 16.40 -8.21
CA MET A 642 -14.25 15.00 -8.32
C MET A 642 -13.06 14.04 -8.54
N TYR A 643 -11.93 14.32 -7.91
CA TYR A 643 -10.74 13.48 -8.01
C TYR A 643 -11.01 12.10 -7.39
N GLU A 644 -10.96 11.04 -8.20
CA GLU A 644 -11.13 9.66 -7.74
C GLU A 644 -9.77 9.03 -7.44
N GLY A 645 -9.33 9.12 -6.18
CA GLY A 645 -8.03 8.62 -5.72
C GLY A 645 -8.12 7.40 -4.79
N ALA A 646 -6.97 6.89 -4.37
CA ALA A 646 -6.84 5.78 -3.43
C ALA A 646 -7.43 6.11 -2.05
N SER A 647 -7.38 7.36 -1.60
CA SER A 647 -7.95 7.85 -0.34
C SER A 647 -9.42 8.26 -0.46
N GLY A 648 -10.01 8.15 -1.65
CA GLY A 648 -11.43 8.39 -1.89
C GLY A 648 -11.70 9.40 -2.99
N VAL A 649 -12.94 9.90 -3.02
CA VAL A 649 -13.35 10.96 -3.95
C VAL A 649 -13.22 12.30 -3.27
N HIS A 650 -12.44 13.20 -3.86
CA HIS A 650 -12.12 14.51 -3.30
C HIS A 650 -12.64 15.65 -4.17
N ASP A 651 -13.14 16.68 -3.50
CA ASP A 651 -13.41 18.00 -4.06
C ASP A 651 -12.64 19.02 -3.22
N PHE A 652 -11.70 19.74 -3.83
CA PHE A 652 -11.08 20.88 -3.14
C PHE A 652 -12.11 21.99 -2.92
N LEU A 653 -12.25 22.38 -1.65
CA LEU A 653 -12.99 23.54 -1.24
C LEU A 653 -12.22 24.80 -1.61
N ALA A 654 -12.89 25.96 -1.60
CA ALA A 654 -12.28 27.24 -1.99
C ALA A 654 -11.08 27.68 -1.13
N ASN A 655 -10.81 26.98 -0.03
CA ASN A 655 -9.67 27.19 0.84
C ASN A 655 -8.61 26.08 0.77
N GLY A 656 -8.70 25.19 -0.24
CA GLY A 656 -7.77 24.07 -0.45
C GLY A 656 -8.03 22.84 0.43
N ASP A 657 -9.05 22.86 1.29
CA ASP A 657 -9.44 21.72 2.12
C ASP A 657 -10.26 20.70 1.34
N VAL A 658 -10.40 19.50 1.92
CA VAL A 658 -11.43 18.52 1.53
C VAL A 658 -12.49 18.40 2.61
N ALA A 659 -13.73 18.11 2.20
CA ALA A 659 -14.82 17.81 3.14
C ALA A 659 -14.59 16.50 3.92
N GLY A 660 -13.83 15.57 3.33
CA GLY A 660 -13.54 14.26 3.90
C GLY A 660 -14.69 13.26 3.85
N ALA A 661 -14.34 11.99 3.98
CA ALA A 661 -15.26 10.86 4.01
C ALA A 661 -15.68 10.42 5.43
N GLY A 662 -15.24 11.17 6.45
CA GLY A 662 -15.36 10.80 7.86
C GLY A 662 -14.08 10.17 8.41
N TYR A 663 -14.22 9.43 9.51
CA TYR A 663 -13.10 8.82 10.24
C TYR A 663 -13.42 7.37 10.55
N ASP A 664 -12.48 6.46 10.36
CA ASP A 664 -12.52 5.16 11.00
C ASP A 664 -12.13 5.33 12.47
N VAL A 665 -12.83 4.61 13.35
CA VAL A 665 -12.51 4.53 14.77
C VAL A 665 -11.89 3.18 15.03
N CYS A 666 -10.60 3.21 15.34
CA CYS A 666 -9.75 2.04 15.45
C CYS A 666 -9.37 1.81 16.91
N SER A 667 -9.09 0.55 17.26
CA SER A 667 -8.64 0.18 18.60
C SER A 667 -7.35 -0.63 18.51
N PHE A 668 -6.42 -0.35 19.42
CA PHE A 668 -5.27 -1.21 19.67
C PHE A 668 -5.70 -2.34 20.60
N ASN A 669 -5.45 -3.59 20.18
CA ASN A 669 -5.81 -4.79 20.92
C ASN A 669 -4.57 -5.64 21.12
N HIS A 670 -4.22 -5.89 22.37
CA HIS A 670 -3.23 -6.89 22.72
C HIS A 670 -3.96 -8.19 23.02
N VAL A 671 -3.73 -9.22 22.20
CA VAL A 671 -4.24 -10.56 22.46
C VAL A 671 -3.05 -11.40 22.94
N PRO A 672 -2.98 -11.73 24.25
CA PRO A 672 -1.80 -12.40 24.77
C PRO A 672 -1.51 -13.70 24.05
N THR A 673 -0.21 -13.95 23.82
CA THR A 673 0.33 -15.05 23.01
C THR A 673 0.09 -14.97 21.49
N TYR A 674 -0.90 -14.22 21.02
CA TYR A 674 -1.26 -14.14 19.61
C TYR A 674 -0.72 -12.90 18.90
N GLY A 675 -0.60 -11.76 19.59
CA GLY A 675 0.05 -10.56 19.07
C GLY A 675 -0.69 -9.26 19.40
N ASP A 676 -0.27 -8.21 18.72
CA ASP A 676 -0.83 -6.86 18.81
C ASP A 676 -1.57 -6.55 17.51
N TYR A 677 -2.77 -5.97 17.61
CA TYR A 677 -3.65 -5.73 16.47
C TYR A 677 -4.18 -4.29 16.49
N PHE A 678 -4.21 -3.65 15.33
CA PHE A 678 -4.84 -2.35 15.12
C PHE A 678 -6.09 -2.52 14.26
N ASN A 679 -7.28 -2.56 14.85
CA ASN A 679 -8.52 -2.87 14.13
C ASN A 679 -9.45 -1.67 14.04
N CYS A 680 -9.88 -1.34 12.82
CA CYS A 680 -10.84 -0.29 12.54
C CYS A 680 -12.23 -0.88 12.29
N ASN A 681 -12.95 -1.19 13.37
CA ASN A 681 -14.26 -1.86 13.34
C ASN A 681 -15.45 -0.91 13.55
N MET A 682 -15.17 0.37 13.79
CA MET A 682 -16.14 1.44 13.91
C MET A 682 -15.82 2.53 12.89
N MET A 683 -16.81 3.31 12.53
CA MET A 683 -16.69 4.43 11.60
C MET A 683 -17.55 5.59 12.08
N TRP A 684 -17.15 6.78 11.70
CA TRP A 684 -17.86 8.00 11.95
C TRP A 684 -18.01 8.78 10.65
N THR A 685 -19.20 9.30 10.38
CA THR A 685 -19.45 10.28 9.31
C THR A 685 -20.20 11.48 9.88
N ALA A 686 -20.03 12.64 9.27
CA ALA A 686 -20.73 13.85 9.71
C ALA A 686 -22.27 13.73 9.62
N ASN A 687 -22.79 12.81 8.80
CA ASN A 687 -24.23 12.62 8.63
C ASN A 687 -24.81 11.58 9.59
N ASP A 688 -24.10 10.49 9.84
CA ASP A 688 -24.62 9.33 10.57
C ASP A 688 -24.04 9.19 11.99
N GLY A 689 -23.01 9.98 12.32
CA GLY A 689 -22.25 9.85 13.55
C GLY A 689 -21.51 8.52 13.63
N LEU A 690 -21.23 8.06 14.85
CA LEU A 690 -20.52 6.81 15.10
C LEU A 690 -21.41 5.58 14.84
N SER A 691 -20.90 4.63 14.05
CA SER A 691 -21.56 3.37 13.71
C SER A 691 -20.54 2.24 13.48
N ALA A 692 -21.00 0.99 13.43
CA ALA A 692 -20.12 -0.13 13.10
C ALA A 692 -19.65 -0.05 11.64
N ALA A 693 -18.36 -0.26 11.40
CA ALA A 693 -17.82 -0.29 10.05
C ALA A 693 -18.36 -1.53 9.30
N PRO A 694 -18.84 -1.39 8.05
CA PRO A 694 -19.22 -2.53 7.22
C PRO A 694 -18.03 -3.47 7.03
N PHE A 695 -18.18 -4.73 7.43
CA PHE A 695 -17.18 -5.75 7.16
C PHE A 695 -17.30 -6.21 5.70
N MET A 696 -16.24 -6.01 4.93
CA MET A 696 -16.20 -6.29 3.48
C MET A 696 -15.48 -7.60 3.12
N GLY A 697 -15.06 -8.37 4.14
CA GLY A 697 -14.30 -9.61 3.97
C GLY A 697 -15.15 -10.88 3.97
N ALA A 698 -14.50 -12.02 4.22
CA ALA A 698 -15.15 -13.32 4.31
C ALA A 698 -15.67 -13.60 5.73
N THR A 699 -16.96 -13.91 5.86
CA THR A 699 -17.54 -14.37 7.12
C THR A 699 -17.52 -15.90 7.20
N VAL A 700 -16.78 -16.44 8.16
CA VAL A 700 -16.64 -17.88 8.45
C VAL A 700 -17.60 -18.26 9.57
N LYS A 701 -18.50 -19.21 9.30
CA LYS A 701 -19.49 -19.67 10.28
C LYS A 701 -18.98 -20.87 11.06
N ILE A 702 -18.98 -20.78 12.38
CA ILE A 702 -18.68 -21.87 13.30
C ILE A 702 -20.01 -22.32 13.92
N GLY A 703 -20.33 -23.60 13.81
CA GLY A 703 -21.48 -24.17 14.49
C GLY A 703 -21.19 -24.36 15.97
N PHE A 704 -22.15 -24.07 16.83
CA PHE A 704 -22.05 -24.32 18.26
C PHE A 704 -23.27 -25.12 18.73
N LEU A 705 -23.04 -26.38 19.10
CA LEU A 705 -24.06 -27.24 19.70
C LEU A 705 -24.11 -26.95 21.21
N ASN A 706 -25.16 -26.22 21.59
CA ASN A 706 -25.43 -25.85 22.96
C ASN A 706 -26.53 -26.75 23.52
N ASP A 707 -26.34 -27.33 24.68
CA ASP A 707 -27.38 -28.11 25.36
C ASP A 707 -28.34 -27.15 26.10
N ALA A 708 -29.06 -26.33 25.33
CA ALA A 708 -29.93 -25.26 25.84
C ALA A 708 -31.21 -25.80 26.48
N THR A 709 -31.58 -27.04 26.14
CA THR A 709 -32.63 -27.81 26.82
C THR A 709 -32.08 -29.16 27.32
N GLY A 710 -32.86 -29.85 28.14
CA GLY A 710 -32.47 -31.14 28.72
C GLY A 710 -31.87 -31.02 30.14
N PRO A 711 -31.28 -32.11 30.66
CA PRO A 711 -30.88 -32.22 32.07
C PRO A 711 -29.76 -31.26 32.50
N ILE A 712 -28.98 -30.72 31.55
CA ILE A 712 -27.85 -29.83 31.84
C ILE A 712 -28.06 -28.38 31.37
N ALA A 713 -29.29 -28.01 31.01
CA ALA A 713 -29.63 -26.69 30.46
C ALA A 713 -29.22 -25.49 31.35
N VAL A 714 -29.02 -25.73 32.65
CA VAL A 714 -28.53 -24.73 33.60
C VAL A 714 -27.15 -24.16 33.22
N TYR A 715 -26.30 -24.94 32.54
CA TYR A 715 -24.95 -24.51 32.15
C TYR A 715 -24.90 -23.82 30.78
N ALA A 716 -25.98 -23.89 30.00
CA ALA A 716 -26.01 -23.45 28.61
C ALA A 716 -25.61 -21.98 28.41
N MET A 717 -25.97 -21.10 29.35
CA MET A 717 -25.61 -19.68 29.28
C MET A 717 -24.12 -19.44 29.54
N GLY A 718 -23.48 -20.26 30.39
CA GLY A 718 -22.03 -20.20 30.62
C GLY A 718 -21.25 -20.58 29.35
N PHE A 719 -21.71 -21.61 28.63
CA PHE A 719 -21.11 -22.01 27.34
C PHE A 719 -21.23 -20.90 26.29
N VAL A 720 -22.40 -20.25 26.20
CA VAL A 720 -22.62 -19.11 25.29
C VAL A 720 -21.73 -17.93 25.67
N ALA A 721 -21.61 -17.60 26.95
CA ALA A 721 -20.75 -16.50 27.39
C ALA A 721 -19.28 -16.76 27.03
N ALA A 722 -18.79 -17.97 27.29
CA ALA A 722 -17.41 -18.34 26.97
C ALA A 722 -17.12 -18.36 25.47
N SER A 723 -18.03 -18.88 24.65
CA SER A 723 -17.87 -18.94 23.20
C SER A 723 -17.88 -17.54 22.56
N GLN A 724 -18.63 -16.58 23.12
CA GLN A 724 -18.62 -15.19 22.67
C GLN A 724 -17.33 -14.46 23.03
N ILE A 725 -16.72 -14.77 24.18
CA ILE A 725 -15.38 -14.25 24.53
C ILE A 725 -14.35 -14.76 23.49
N ALA A 726 -14.40 -16.05 23.15
CA ALA A 726 -13.54 -16.63 22.11
C ALA A 726 -13.78 -15.99 20.73
N LEU A 727 -15.05 -15.74 20.37
CA LEU A 727 -15.43 -15.09 19.13
C LEU A 727 -14.84 -13.68 19.00
N GLY A 728 -14.87 -12.89 20.07
CA GLY A 728 -14.29 -11.56 20.10
C GLY A 728 -12.79 -11.57 19.85
N ILE A 729 -12.06 -12.50 20.48
CA ILE A 729 -10.63 -12.70 20.26
C ILE A 729 -10.35 -13.13 18.82
N ALA A 730 -11.07 -14.14 18.31
CA ALA A 730 -10.90 -14.61 16.93
C ALA A 730 -11.14 -13.50 15.90
N ASN A 731 -12.15 -12.65 16.12
CA ASN A 731 -12.45 -11.51 15.25
C ASN A 731 -11.40 -10.40 15.33
N THR A 732 -10.80 -10.17 16.50
CA THR A 732 -9.67 -9.24 16.65
C THR A 732 -8.49 -9.68 15.79
N ILE A 733 -8.16 -10.98 15.85
CA ILE A 733 -7.07 -11.58 15.09
C ILE A 733 -7.35 -11.55 13.58
N GLY A 734 -8.58 -11.89 13.17
CA GLY A 734 -8.95 -12.04 11.76
C GLY A 734 -9.23 -10.73 11.00
N TRP A 735 -9.57 -9.64 11.69
CA TRP A 735 -10.14 -8.43 11.08
C TRP A 735 -9.27 -7.85 9.95
N ASN A 736 -8.00 -7.59 10.23
CA ASN A 736 -7.07 -7.00 9.25
C ASN A 736 -6.73 -7.95 8.09
N SER A 737 -7.00 -9.25 8.26
CA SER A 737 -6.87 -10.26 7.21
C SER A 737 -8.16 -10.46 6.40
N MET A 738 -9.14 -9.54 6.52
CA MET A 738 -10.43 -9.61 5.84
C MET A 738 -11.21 -10.90 6.17
N VAL A 739 -11.07 -11.39 7.42
CA VAL A 739 -11.81 -12.55 7.94
C VAL A 739 -12.56 -12.17 9.21
N GLN A 740 -13.84 -12.53 9.26
CA GLN A 740 -14.66 -12.45 10.45
C GLN A 740 -15.30 -13.80 10.72
N PHE A 741 -15.47 -14.15 11.97
CA PHE A 741 -16.15 -15.33 12.45
C PHE A 741 -17.54 -14.98 12.98
N GLU A 742 -18.48 -15.90 12.76
CA GLU A 742 -19.84 -15.86 13.30
C GLU A 742 -20.14 -17.22 13.94
N ILE A 743 -20.79 -17.23 15.11
CA ILE A 743 -21.28 -18.47 15.72
C ILE A 743 -22.75 -18.70 15.35
N VAL A 744 -23.05 -19.88 14.78
CA VAL A 744 -24.41 -20.37 14.57
C VAL A 744 -24.75 -21.35 15.68
N TYR A 745 -25.67 -20.97 16.56
CA TYR A 745 -26.10 -21.84 17.68
C TYR A 745 -27.20 -22.81 17.24
N ALA A 746 -27.11 -24.05 17.72
CA ALA A 746 -28.20 -25.02 17.63
C ALA A 746 -28.33 -25.80 18.95
N ASP A 747 -29.57 -26.09 19.34
CA ASP A 747 -29.87 -26.81 20.57
C ASP A 747 -29.78 -28.32 20.37
N SER A 748 -28.84 -28.97 21.06
CA SER A 748 -28.70 -30.42 21.05
C SER A 748 -29.63 -31.14 22.03
N GLY A 749 -30.21 -30.41 23.00
CA GLY A 749 -31.12 -30.95 24.00
C GLY A 749 -30.53 -32.06 24.88
N CYS A 750 -29.20 -32.22 24.92
CA CYS A 750 -28.50 -33.36 25.51
C CYS A 750 -28.98 -34.73 24.97
N ASP A 751 -29.61 -34.77 23.79
CA ASP A 751 -30.21 -35.97 23.20
C ASP A 751 -29.57 -36.33 21.86
N GLY A 752 -29.41 -37.62 21.56
CA GLY A 752 -28.77 -38.07 20.32
C GLY A 752 -29.56 -37.75 19.04
N THR A 753 -30.89 -37.80 19.09
CA THR A 753 -31.75 -37.52 17.92
C THR A 753 -31.85 -36.02 17.67
N MET A 754 -32.01 -35.25 18.75
CA MET A 754 -32.02 -33.80 18.69
C MET A 754 -30.64 -33.26 18.29
N GLY A 755 -29.55 -33.81 18.83
CA GLY A 755 -28.18 -33.51 18.42
C GLY A 755 -27.92 -33.76 16.93
N ALA A 756 -28.40 -34.87 16.37
CA ALA A 756 -28.34 -35.13 14.92
C ALA A 756 -29.15 -34.09 14.11
N THR A 757 -30.34 -33.72 14.58
CA THR A 757 -31.19 -32.72 13.92
C THR A 757 -30.55 -31.33 13.97
N ALA A 758 -29.97 -30.95 15.11
CA ALA A 758 -29.25 -29.71 15.31
C ALA A 758 -28.00 -29.63 14.42
N ALA A 759 -27.22 -30.72 14.35
CA ALA A 759 -26.09 -30.82 13.45
C ALA A 759 -26.49 -30.65 11.98
N GLN A 760 -27.60 -31.24 11.54
CA GLN A 760 -28.11 -31.03 10.18
C GLN A 760 -28.47 -29.55 9.93
N ALA A 761 -29.08 -28.87 10.91
CA ALA A 761 -29.37 -27.45 10.78
C ALA A 761 -28.09 -26.60 10.65
N LEU A 762 -27.01 -26.98 11.34
CA LEU A 762 -25.70 -26.33 11.20
C LEU A 762 -25.05 -26.59 9.83
N VAL A 763 -25.12 -27.82 9.33
CA VAL A 763 -24.69 -28.17 7.95
C VAL A 763 -25.44 -27.30 6.95
N ASP A 764 -26.76 -27.21 7.08
CA ASP A 764 -27.62 -26.41 6.19
C ASP A 764 -27.32 -24.90 6.28
N ALA A 765 -26.84 -24.43 7.43
CA ALA A 765 -26.39 -23.04 7.65
C ALA A 765 -25.01 -22.74 7.04
N GLY A 766 -24.29 -23.75 6.56
CA GLY A 766 -23.00 -23.62 5.90
C GLY A 766 -21.83 -23.41 6.85
N VAL A 767 -21.86 -24.01 8.04
CA VAL A 767 -20.73 -23.93 9.00
C VAL A 767 -19.51 -24.69 8.48
N VAL A 768 -18.30 -24.23 8.81
CA VAL A 768 -17.04 -24.90 8.42
C VAL A 768 -16.65 -26.03 9.38
N GLY A 769 -17.09 -25.94 10.63
CA GLY A 769 -16.79 -26.84 11.73
C GLY A 769 -17.78 -26.63 12.87
N VAL A 770 -17.87 -27.60 13.78
CA VAL A 770 -18.79 -27.54 14.92
C VAL A 770 -18.04 -27.67 16.26
N VAL A 771 -18.39 -26.82 17.22
CA VAL A 771 -17.95 -26.90 18.61
C VAL A 771 -19.11 -27.39 19.47
N GLY A 772 -18.87 -28.38 20.32
CA GLY A 772 -19.90 -29.08 21.10
C GLY A 772 -20.04 -30.55 20.70
N ALA A 773 -21.11 -31.26 21.07
CA ALA A 773 -22.04 -30.88 22.15
C ALA A 773 -21.39 -31.14 23.51
N ALA A 774 -22.06 -30.79 24.60
CA ALA A 774 -21.56 -31.13 25.94
C ALA A 774 -21.87 -32.60 26.26
N CYS A 775 -23.09 -33.06 25.98
CA CYS A 775 -23.49 -34.44 26.27
C CYS A 775 -22.96 -35.46 25.26
N SER A 776 -22.38 -36.55 25.77
CA SER A 776 -21.79 -37.62 24.93
C SER A 776 -22.76 -38.22 23.91
N GLY A 777 -24.03 -38.46 24.31
CA GLY A 777 -25.05 -39.00 23.39
C GLY A 777 -25.42 -38.04 22.26
N ALA A 778 -25.56 -36.75 22.59
CA ALA A 778 -25.78 -35.69 21.60
C ALA A 778 -24.61 -35.57 20.61
N THR A 779 -23.37 -35.60 21.12
CA THR A 779 -22.15 -35.57 20.30
C THR A 779 -22.08 -36.75 19.33
N MET A 780 -22.40 -37.97 19.77
CA MET A 780 -22.44 -39.15 18.88
C MET A 780 -23.49 -39.00 17.77
N GLY A 781 -24.69 -38.53 18.12
CA GLY A 781 -25.76 -38.27 17.16
C GLY A 781 -25.38 -37.18 16.14
N ALA A 782 -24.82 -36.08 16.62
CA ALA A 782 -24.33 -34.99 15.79
C ALA A 782 -23.18 -35.40 14.87
N ASN A 783 -22.15 -36.09 15.39
CA ASN A 783 -20.99 -36.51 14.59
C ASN A 783 -21.39 -37.45 13.45
N THR A 784 -22.40 -38.30 13.63
CA THR A 784 -22.94 -39.15 12.54
C THR A 784 -23.35 -38.31 11.32
N VAL A 785 -23.93 -37.13 11.54
CA VAL A 785 -24.33 -36.19 10.47
C VAL A 785 -23.13 -35.41 9.95
N LEU A 786 -22.31 -34.87 10.85
CA LEU A 786 -21.17 -34.00 10.51
C LEU A 786 -20.08 -34.76 9.75
N ALA A 787 -19.71 -35.95 10.19
CA ALA A 787 -18.74 -36.82 9.53
C ALA A 787 -19.18 -37.18 8.10
N ALA A 788 -20.47 -37.45 7.89
CA ALA A 788 -21.02 -37.70 6.57
C ALA A 788 -20.94 -36.46 5.64
N ALA A 789 -20.97 -35.26 6.21
CA ALA A 789 -20.78 -34.00 5.52
C ALA A 789 -19.30 -33.58 5.38
N GLY A 790 -18.37 -34.30 6.01
CA GLY A 790 -16.94 -33.94 6.05
C GLY A 790 -16.64 -32.71 6.93
N ILE A 791 -17.50 -32.43 7.91
CA ILE A 791 -17.35 -31.29 8.84
C ILE A 791 -16.75 -31.80 10.16
N PRO A 792 -15.57 -31.32 10.59
CA PRO A 792 -14.97 -31.73 11.86
C PRO A 792 -15.71 -31.16 13.07
N MET A 793 -15.57 -31.83 14.21
CA MET A 793 -16.25 -31.48 15.46
C MET A 793 -15.26 -31.46 16.64
N ILE A 794 -15.29 -30.39 17.45
CA ILE A 794 -14.51 -30.28 18.70
C ILE A 794 -15.49 -30.21 19.88
N SER A 795 -15.57 -31.27 20.69
CA SER A 795 -16.38 -31.24 21.90
C SER A 795 -15.64 -30.56 23.07
N TYR A 796 -16.38 -29.75 23.82
CA TYR A 796 -15.89 -29.08 25.03
C TYR A 796 -16.26 -29.82 26.32
N ALA A 797 -17.10 -30.86 26.31
CA ALA A 797 -17.48 -31.58 27.53
C ALA A 797 -17.89 -33.07 27.35
N SER A 798 -17.85 -33.65 26.14
CA SER A 798 -18.24 -35.05 25.94
C SER A 798 -17.11 -36.02 26.30
N THR A 799 -17.26 -36.69 27.44
CA THR A 799 -16.21 -37.51 28.05
C THR A 799 -16.28 -39.01 27.73
N SER A 800 -17.40 -39.53 27.22
CA SER A 800 -17.59 -40.98 27.01
C SER A 800 -16.43 -41.65 26.24
N PRO A 801 -15.92 -42.82 26.68
CA PRO A 801 -14.81 -43.51 26.02
C PRO A 801 -15.14 -43.98 24.61
N ALA A 802 -16.41 -44.19 24.29
CA ALA A 802 -16.83 -44.64 22.96
C ALA A 802 -16.46 -43.63 21.86
N LEU A 803 -16.38 -42.33 22.17
CA LEU A 803 -15.99 -41.29 21.23
C LEU A 803 -14.50 -41.37 20.82
N SER A 804 -13.68 -42.13 21.55
CA SER A 804 -12.26 -42.37 21.22
C SER A 804 -12.05 -43.27 19.99
N ASP A 805 -13.10 -43.92 19.47
CA ASP A 805 -13.01 -44.74 18.25
C ASP A 805 -13.03 -43.84 17.00
N ALA A 806 -11.83 -43.49 16.51
CA ALA A 806 -11.65 -42.67 15.33
C ALA A 806 -12.17 -43.30 14.01
N THR A 807 -12.53 -44.59 14.01
CA THR A 807 -13.19 -45.22 12.86
C THR A 807 -14.70 -44.99 12.91
N ALA A 808 -15.29 -45.05 14.11
CA ALA A 808 -16.71 -44.77 14.32
C ALA A 808 -17.03 -43.27 14.27
N TYR A 809 -16.11 -42.44 14.77
CA TYR A 809 -16.22 -40.99 14.88
C TYR A 809 -15.02 -40.31 14.21
N PRO A 810 -14.91 -40.36 12.87
CA PRO A 810 -13.84 -39.67 12.17
C PRO A 810 -14.00 -38.15 12.35
N ASP A 811 -12.87 -37.43 12.29
CA ASP A 811 -12.80 -35.96 12.42
C ASP A 811 -13.42 -35.40 13.73
N PHE A 812 -13.54 -36.25 14.74
CA PHE A 812 -13.90 -35.88 16.10
C PHE A 812 -12.65 -35.51 16.91
N PHE A 813 -12.78 -34.43 17.67
CA PHE A 813 -11.79 -33.94 18.62
C PHE A 813 -12.50 -33.57 19.92
N ARG A 814 -11.75 -33.54 21.02
CA ARG A 814 -12.24 -32.95 22.28
C ARG A 814 -11.13 -32.33 23.08
N VAL A 815 -11.44 -31.23 23.75
CA VAL A 815 -10.49 -30.54 24.64
C VAL A 815 -10.54 -31.08 26.08
N VAL A 816 -11.63 -31.77 26.44
CA VAL A 816 -11.74 -32.55 27.68
C VAL A 816 -11.15 -33.95 27.57
N PRO A 817 -10.55 -34.50 28.64
CA PRO A 817 -10.05 -35.87 28.64
C PRO A 817 -11.19 -36.92 28.62
N SER A 818 -10.83 -38.14 28.24
CA SER A 818 -11.74 -39.29 28.21
C SER A 818 -12.07 -39.82 29.61
N ASP A 819 -13.32 -40.26 29.80
CA ASP A 819 -13.78 -41.06 30.94
C ASP A 819 -12.98 -42.36 31.11
N ALA A 820 -12.29 -42.83 30.06
CA ALA A 820 -11.36 -43.95 30.17
C ALA A 820 -10.23 -43.65 31.19
N LEU A 821 -9.80 -42.39 31.27
CA LEU A 821 -8.86 -41.93 32.28
C LEU A 821 -9.56 -41.63 33.61
N GLN A 822 -10.80 -41.11 33.58
CA GLN A 822 -11.54 -40.83 34.82
C GLN A 822 -11.93 -42.09 35.58
N GLY A 823 -12.24 -43.20 34.88
CA GLY A 823 -12.51 -44.49 35.49
C GLY A 823 -11.30 -45.00 36.28
N GLN A 824 -10.08 -44.82 35.73
CA GLN A 824 -8.83 -45.12 36.42
C GLN A 824 -8.64 -44.22 37.65
N ALA A 825 -8.92 -42.92 37.52
CA ALA A 825 -8.85 -41.96 38.61
C ALA A 825 -9.81 -42.32 39.75
N LEU A 826 -11.08 -42.58 39.44
CA LEU A 826 -12.09 -42.99 40.42
C LEU A 826 -11.70 -44.31 41.10
N SER A 827 -11.22 -45.29 40.34
CA SER A 827 -10.71 -46.54 40.87
C SER A 827 -9.55 -46.30 41.84
N ALA A 828 -8.62 -45.40 41.52
CA ALA A 828 -7.50 -45.05 42.38
C ALA A 828 -7.93 -44.32 43.66
N VAL A 829 -8.88 -43.38 43.56
CA VAL A 829 -9.43 -42.65 44.73
C VAL A 829 -10.09 -43.62 45.71
N VAL A 830 -10.98 -44.48 45.22
CA VAL A 830 -11.69 -45.47 46.06
C VAL A 830 -10.72 -46.43 46.73
N GLN A 831 -9.64 -46.82 46.05
CA GLN A 831 -8.61 -47.70 46.61
C GLN A 831 -7.73 -47.00 47.66
N GLU A 832 -7.36 -45.74 47.43
CA GLU A 832 -6.55 -44.95 48.37
C GLU A 832 -7.32 -44.67 49.67
N ASP A 833 -8.61 -44.32 49.56
CA ASP A 833 -9.46 -44.01 50.72
C ASP A 833 -9.86 -45.27 51.51
N ALA A 834 -9.69 -46.47 50.93
CA ALA A 834 -9.88 -47.78 51.55
C ALA A 834 -11.16 -47.87 52.41
N PRO A 835 -12.36 -47.70 51.81
CA PRO A 835 -13.62 -47.68 52.54
C PRO A 835 -13.83 -48.97 53.35
N ALA A 836 -14.47 -48.84 54.51
CA ALA A 836 -14.63 -49.95 55.46
C ALA A 836 -15.27 -51.19 54.80
N ASP A 837 -14.61 -52.34 54.97
CA ASP A 837 -15.00 -53.65 54.44
C ASP A 837 -14.97 -53.80 52.90
N ASP A 838 -14.35 -52.86 52.15
CA ASP A 838 -14.17 -52.87 50.69
C ASP A 838 -15.49 -53.05 49.87
N SER A 839 -16.64 -52.75 50.48
CA SER A 839 -17.98 -52.99 49.91
C SER A 839 -18.49 -51.78 49.13
N VAL A 840 -18.06 -51.67 47.86
CA VAL A 840 -18.34 -50.53 46.97
C VAL A 840 -19.50 -50.85 46.03
N GLY A 841 -20.56 -50.04 46.06
CA GLY A 841 -21.66 -50.09 45.07
C GLY A 841 -21.40 -49.16 43.90
N LEU A 842 -22.08 -49.38 42.78
CA LEU A 842 -22.07 -48.48 41.63
C LEU A 842 -23.49 -48.14 41.23
N ILE A 843 -23.85 -46.86 41.26
CA ILE A 843 -25.10 -46.33 40.72
C ILE A 843 -24.76 -45.47 39.51
N HIS A 844 -25.33 -45.77 38.35
CA HIS A 844 -25.02 -45.05 37.13
C HIS A 844 -26.25 -44.82 36.24
N MET A 845 -26.21 -43.73 35.46
CA MET A 845 -27.15 -43.50 34.37
C MET A 845 -26.94 -44.51 33.25
N THR A 846 -28.01 -44.97 32.60
CA THR A 846 -27.98 -45.88 31.44
C THR A 846 -27.93 -45.12 30.11
N ASN A 847 -27.13 -44.05 30.05
CA ASN A 847 -26.86 -43.29 28.83
C ASN A 847 -25.40 -43.49 28.38
N ALA A 848 -25.00 -42.83 27.28
CA ALA A 848 -23.66 -42.97 26.71
C ALA A 848 -22.54 -42.52 27.68
N TYR A 849 -22.76 -41.43 28.41
CA TYR A 849 -21.84 -40.93 29.43
C TYR A 849 -21.76 -41.89 30.62
N GLY A 850 -22.88 -42.10 31.30
CA GLY A 850 -22.94 -42.80 32.57
C GLY A 850 -22.55 -44.27 32.44
N SER A 851 -22.98 -44.94 31.36
CA SER A 851 -22.57 -46.32 31.10
C SER A 851 -21.09 -46.40 30.73
N GLY A 852 -20.58 -45.44 29.96
CA GLY A 852 -19.18 -45.40 29.55
C GLY A 852 -18.23 -45.25 30.75
N LEU A 853 -18.49 -44.28 31.62
CA LEU A 853 -17.69 -44.06 32.83
C LEU A 853 -17.86 -45.22 33.83
N ALA A 854 -19.08 -45.75 34.01
CA ALA A 854 -19.34 -46.91 34.86
C ALA A 854 -18.57 -48.16 34.39
N ASP A 855 -18.53 -48.43 33.09
CA ASP A 855 -17.81 -49.55 32.50
C ASP A 855 -16.29 -49.36 32.67
N SER A 856 -15.76 -48.16 32.42
CA SER A 856 -14.33 -47.85 32.64
C SER A 856 -13.92 -48.02 34.10
N PHE A 857 -14.67 -47.41 35.04
CA PHE A 857 -14.42 -47.59 36.46
C PHE A 857 -14.49 -49.07 36.87
N SER A 858 -15.53 -49.79 36.44
CA SER A 858 -15.70 -51.21 36.77
C SER A 858 -14.55 -52.06 36.24
N ALA A 859 -14.11 -51.81 35.01
CA ALA A 859 -13.00 -52.53 34.39
C ALA A 859 -11.69 -52.33 35.17
N ASP A 860 -11.38 -51.10 35.55
CA ASP A 860 -10.15 -50.79 36.29
C ASP A 860 -10.22 -51.28 37.76
N PHE A 861 -11.35 -51.08 38.42
CA PHE A 861 -11.55 -51.48 39.82
C PHE A 861 -11.50 -53.01 39.99
N ILE A 862 -12.17 -53.75 39.10
CA ILE A 862 -12.11 -55.22 39.07
C ILE A 862 -10.74 -55.71 38.59
N GLY A 863 -10.13 -55.01 37.62
CA GLY A 863 -8.78 -55.29 37.14
C GLY A 863 -7.71 -55.19 38.23
N ALA A 864 -7.90 -54.28 39.19
CA ALA A 864 -7.07 -54.15 40.39
C ALA A 864 -7.32 -55.25 41.45
N GLY A 865 -8.29 -56.13 41.23
CA GLY A 865 -8.62 -57.27 42.10
C GLY A 865 -9.76 -57.04 43.07
N ASN A 866 -10.48 -55.92 42.96
CA ASN A 866 -11.62 -55.59 43.82
C ASN A 866 -12.95 -56.14 43.26
N THR A 867 -14.03 -56.04 44.04
CA THR A 867 -15.38 -56.47 43.62
C THR A 867 -16.42 -55.43 44.01
N LEU A 868 -17.43 -55.23 43.16
CA LEU A 868 -18.59 -54.40 43.48
C LEU A 868 -19.64 -55.21 44.24
N CYS A 869 -20.22 -54.65 45.31
CA CYS A 869 -21.32 -55.27 46.05
C CYS A 869 -22.62 -55.31 45.22
N THR A 870 -22.85 -54.28 44.40
CA THR A 870 -23.95 -54.21 43.44
C THR A 870 -23.66 -53.16 42.37
N THR A 871 -24.27 -53.32 41.20
CA THR A 871 -24.26 -52.33 40.11
C THR A 871 -25.70 -52.06 39.70
N ILE A 872 -26.09 -50.79 39.70
CA ILE A 872 -27.46 -50.35 39.53
C ILE A 872 -27.49 -49.28 38.43
N GLY A 873 -28.13 -49.62 37.32
CA GLY A 873 -28.42 -48.68 36.25
C GLY A 873 -29.80 -48.03 36.41
N TYR A 874 -29.93 -46.75 36.07
CA TYR A 874 -31.22 -46.06 35.95
C TYR A 874 -31.32 -45.23 34.67
N GLU A 875 -32.53 -45.12 34.15
CA GLU A 875 -32.83 -44.32 32.94
C GLU A 875 -32.88 -42.83 33.26
N GLU A 876 -32.53 -41.96 32.32
CA GLU A 876 -32.53 -40.48 32.52
C GLU A 876 -33.90 -39.90 32.88
N THR A 877 -34.98 -40.63 32.59
CA THR A 877 -36.35 -40.20 32.92
C THR A 877 -36.79 -40.61 34.33
N THR A 878 -35.90 -41.27 35.08
CA THR A 878 -36.16 -41.74 36.44
C THR A 878 -36.28 -40.56 37.40
N THR A 879 -37.35 -40.53 38.19
CA THR A 879 -37.61 -39.48 39.20
C THR A 879 -37.85 -40.07 40.60
N ASP A 880 -37.84 -41.40 40.71
CA ASP A 880 -37.99 -42.13 41.96
C ASP A 880 -36.82 -43.12 42.07
N PHE A 881 -35.94 -42.86 43.03
CA PHE A 881 -34.72 -43.63 43.25
C PHE A 881 -34.82 -44.61 44.43
N THR A 882 -36.01 -44.77 45.03
CA THR A 882 -36.19 -45.60 46.22
C THR A 882 -35.72 -47.04 46.00
N ALA A 883 -36.01 -47.63 44.84
CA ALA A 883 -35.59 -48.99 44.53
C ALA A 883 -34.06 -49.11 44.34
N ALA A 884 -33.41 -48.09 43.77
CA ALA A 884 -31.97 -48.08 43.57
C ALA A 884 -31.24 -48.02 44.92
N VAL A 885 -31.62 -47.08 45.78
CA VAL A 885 -31.03 -46.96 47.12
C VAL A 885 -31.34 -48.19 47.99
N GLN A 886 -32.55 -48.75 47.90
CA GLN A 886 -32.88 -49.96 48.65
C GLN A 886 -32.02 -51.15 48.21
N ALA A 887 -31.70 -51.29 46.91
CA ALA A 887 -30.79 -52.31 46.43
C ALA A 887 -29.36 -52.11 46.94
N LEU A 888 -28.90 -50.87 47.11
CA LEU A 888 -27.61 -50.54 47.74
C LEU A 888 -27.59 -51.02 49.20
N VAL A 889 -28.67 -50.77 49.95
CA VAL A 889 -28.83 -51.20 51.34
C VAL A 889 -28.90 -52.73 51.45
N ASP A 890 -29.70 -53.38 50.62
CA ASP A 890 -29.95 -54.83 50.66
C ASP A 890 -28.67 -55.66 50.34
N ASN A 891 -27.76 -55.10 49.53
CA ASN A 891 -26.47 -55.73 49.21
C ASN A 891 -25.36 -55.36 50.21
N GLY A 892 -25.65 -54.58 51.25
CA GLY A 892 -24.68 -54.25 52.30
C GLY A 892 -23.52 -53.38 51.82
N CYS A 893 -23.76 -52.49 50.86
CA CYS A 893 -22.76 -51.56 50.35
C CYS A 893 -22.47 -50.46 51.39
N THR A 894 -21.20 -50.26 51.71
CA THR A 894 -20.71 -49.28 52.70
C THR A 894 -20.16 -48.00 52.05
N SER A 895 -19.95 -48.03 50.74
CA SER A 895 -19.70 -46.88 49.89
C SER A 895 -20.37 -47.06 48.53
N VAL A 896 -20.48 -45.97 47.77
CA VAL A 896 -21.05 -45.97 46.43
C VAL A 896 -20.28 -45.05 45.50
N VAL A 897 -20.01 -45.50 44.28
CA VAL A 897 -19.64 -44.63 43.17
C VAL A 897 -20.91 -44.21 42.44
N LEU A 898 -21.13 -42.91 42.34
CA LEU A 898 -22.29 -42.29 41.73
C LEU A 898 -21.88 -41.61 40.42
N VAL A 899 -22.30 -42.21 39.30
CA VAL A 899 -22.12 -41.65 37.97
C VAL A 899 -23.47 -41.08 37.49
N SER A 900 -23.64 -39.78 37.69
CA SER A 900 -24.92 -39.09 37.53
C SER A 900 -24.69 -37.62 37.15
N TYR A 901 -25.73 -36.94 36.68
CA TYR A 901 -25.75 -35.48 36.62
C TYR A 901 -26.26 -34.88 37.93
N ALA A 902 -25.83 -33.66 38.26
CA ALA A 902 -26.11 -32.99 39.53
C ALA A 902 -27.58 -33.06 39.99
N SER A 903 -28.55 -32.87 39.09
CA SER A 903 -29.99 -32.98 39.39
C SER A 903 -30.36 -34.38 39.93
N ASP A 904 -30.03 -35.42 39.18
CA ASP A 904 -30.36 -36.80 39.54
C ASP A 904 -29.53 -37.28 40.73
N GLY A 905 -28.26 -36.86 40.79
CA GLY A 905 -27.35 -37.15 41.89
C GLY A 905 -27.89 -36.57 43.21
N GLY A 906 -28.39 -35.34 43.18
CA GLY A 906 -29.01 -34.71 44.35
C GLY A 906 -30.26 -35.44 44.84
N MET A 907 -31.11 -35.91 43.93
CA MET A 907 -32.29 -36.74 44.27
C MET A 907 -31.87 -38.10 44.85
N ILE A 908 -30.81 -38.71 44.33
CA ILE A 908 -30.27 -39.98 44.84
C ILE A 908 -29.69 -39.79 46.25
N ILE A 909 -28.98 -38.68 46.50
CA ILE A 909 -28.44 -38.34 47.83
C ILE A 909 -29.57 -38.11 48.83
N ASP A 910 -30.63 -37.40 48.44
CA ASP A 910 -31.82 -37.23 49.28
C ASP A 910 -32.49 -38.57 49.62
N GLU A 911 -32.59 -39.46 48.63
CA GLU A 911 -33.15 -40.79 48.85
C GLU A 911 -32.26 -41.64 49.78
N MET A 912 -30.94 -41.59 49.62
CA MET A 912 -29.96 -42.22 50.53
C MET A 912 -30.16 -41.77 51.97
N ALA A 913 -30.27 -40.46 52.19
CA ALA A 913 -30.53 -39.89 53.51
C ALA A 913 -31.90 -40.33 54.06
N SER A 914 -32.94 -40.36 53.22
CA SER A 914 -34.28 -40.79 53.62
C SER A 914 -34.34 -42.25 54.10
N GLN A 915 -33.52 -43.12 53.50
CA GLN A 915 -33.38 -44.53 53.88
C GLN A 915 -32.35 -44.76 54.99
N SER A 916 -31.80 -43.69 55.58
CA SER A 916 -30.76 -43.75 56.61
C SER A 916 -29.48 -44.47 56.18
N TRP A 917 -29.17 -44.44 54.88
CA TRP A 917 -27.88 -44.89 54.37
C TRP A 917 -26.84 -43.77 54.58
N SER A 918 -25.68 -44.10 55.15
CA SER A 918 -24.66 -43.13 55.56
C SER A 918 -23.25 -43.55 55.10
N GLY A 919 -23.17 -44.25 53.98
CA GLY A 919 -21.89 -44.68 53.42
C GLY A 919 -21.16 -43.55 52.71
N GLN A 920 -19.90 -43.79 52.35
CA GLN A 920 -19.10 -42.82 51.59
C GLN A 920 -19.61 -42.75 50.14
N VAL A 921 -19.84 -41.53 49.64
CA VAL A 921 -20.17 -41.29 48.23
C VAL A 921 -18.92 -40.82 47.51
N TYR A 922 -18.61 -41.51 46.42
CA TYR A 922 -17.63 -41.11 45.41
C TYR A 922 -18.39 -40.75 44.13
N GLY A 923 -17.92 -39.80 43.34
CA GLY A 923 -18.64 -39.39 42.13
C GLY A 923 -17.75 -38.98 40.97
N GLY A 924 -18.31 -39.10 39.76
CA GLY A 924 -17.69 -38.57 38.55
C GLY A 924 -17.85 -37.06 38.40
N ASP A 925 -17.45 -36.57 37.24
CA ASP A 925 -17.44 -35.15 36.86
C ASP A 925 -18.85 -34.54 36.83
N GLY A 926 -19.87 -35.35 36.49
CA GLY A 926 -21.26 -34.93 36.44
C GLY A 926 -21.88 -34.49 37.79
N ILE A 927 -21.21 -34.78 38.92
CA ILE A 927 -21.59 -34.28 40.25
C ILE A 927 -20.47 -33.48 40.95
N ALA A 928 -19.34 -33.22 40.28
CA ALA A 928 -18.13 -32.62 40.88
C ALA A 928 -18.17 -31.07 40.89
N GLU A 929 -19.30 -30.49 41.28
CA GLU A 929 -19.55 -29.05 41.24
C GLU A 929 -20.55 -28.60 42.31
N GLU A 930 -20.48 -27.32 42.70
CA GLU A 930 -21.22 -26.77 43.86
C GLU A 930 -22.75 -26.74 43.68
N GLY A 931 -23.23 -26.71 42.43
CA GLY A 931 -24.64 -26.83 42.05
C GLY A 931 -25.28 -28.18 42.41
N LEU A 932 -24.50 -29.21 42.73
CA LEU A 932 -25.01 -30.43 43.36
C LEU A 932 -25.77 -30.10 44.64
N ALA A 933 -25.23 -29.17 45.46
CA ALA A 933 -25.87 -28.74 46.69
C ALA A 933 -27.18 -27.98 46.46
N ALA A 934 -27.34 -27.35 45.29
CA ALA A 934 -28.61 -26.74 44.89
C ALA A 934 -29.66 -27.78 44.47
N SER A 935 -29.22 -29.01 44.16
CA SER A 935 -30.05 -30.11 43.65
C SER A 935 -30.48 -31.11 44.74
N THR A 936 -30.05 -30.91 45.99
CA THR A 936 -30.38 -31.80 47.12
C THR A 936 -30.79 -31.00 48.36
N SER A 937 -31.64 -31.60 49.19
CA SER A 937 -31.97 -31.07 50.53
C SER A 937 -31.07 -31.62 51.63
N SER A 938 -30.26 -32.64 51.31
CA SER A 938 -29.36 -33.32 52.21
C SER A 938 -27.97 -32.70 52.17
N SER A 939 -27.19 -32.87 53.23
CA SER A 939 -25.81 -32.38 53.25
C SER A 939 -24.96 -33.15 52.25
N VAL A 940 -24.15 -32.42 51.48
CA VAL A 940 -23.15 -32.98 50.58
C VAL A 940 -21.76 -33.04 51.22
N ASP A 941 -21.64 -32.63 52.50
CA ASP A 941 -20.37 -32.61 53.23
C ASP A 941 -19.69 -33.99 53.23
N GLY A 942 -18.44 -34.03 52.82
CA GLY A 942 -17.63 -35.24 52.72
C GLY A 942 -17.87 -36.09 51.48
N ILE A 943 -18.75 -35.71 50.55
CA ILE A 943 -18.80 -36.35 49.22
C ILE A 943 -17.48 -36.08 48.49
N ILE A 944 -16.94 -37.10 47.85
CA ILE A 944 -15.69 -37.01 47.07
C ILE A 944 -16.05 -37.16 45.60
N ALA A 945 -15.57 -36.28 44.74
CA ALA A 945 -15.79 -36.43 43.31
C ALA A 945 -14.52 -36.11 42.51
N THR A 946 -14.45 -36.65 41.29
CA THR A 946 -13.37 -36.35 40.35
C THR A 946 -13.88 -35.52 39.20
N LYS A 947 -13.06 -34.60 38.71
CA LYS A 947 -13.31 -33.88 37.44
C LYS A 947 -11.99 -33.64 36.72
N PRO A 948 -11.99 -33.39 35.39
CA PRO A 948 -10.78 -33.03 34.67
C PRO A 948 -10.00 -31.94 35.43
N ALA A 949 -8.71 -32.17 35.63
CA ALA A 949 -7.85 -31.14 36.20
C ALA A 949 -7.58 -30.08 35.12
N SER A 950 -7.66 -28.82 35.50
CA SER A 950 -7.12 -27.74 34.67
C SER A 950 -5.60 -27.90 34.58
N GLY A 951 -5.05 -27.64 33.40
CA GLY A 951 -3.59 -27.54 33.25
C GLY A 951 -3.03 -26.34 34.02
N THR A 952 -1.71 -26.19 34.00
CA THR A 952 -1.06 -24.96 34.50
C THR A 952 -1.64 -23.76 33.76
N MET A 953 -2.22 -22.81 34.50
CA MET A 953 -2.84 -21.64 33.89
C MET A 953 -1.79 -20.75 33.23
N GLY A 954 -1.90 -20.63 31.91
CA GLY A 954 -1.12 -19.71 31.10
C GLY A 954 -1.69 -18.29 31.10
N THR A 955 -1.04 -17.41 30.37
CA THR A 955 -1.48 -16.03 30.10
C THR A 955 -2.88 -16.01 29.50
N VAL A 956 -3.18 -16.88 28.53
CA VAL A 956 -4.54 -16.98 27.94
C VAL A 956 -5.58 -17.31 29.00
N GLY A 957 -5.28 -18.25 29.91
CA GLY A 957 -6.15 -18.59 31.03
C GLY A 957 -6.40 -17.43 32.00
N TYR A 958 -5.38 -16.62 32.31
CA TYR A 958 -5.59 -15.41 33.13
C TYR A 958 -6.48 -14.37 32.45
N VAL A 959 -6.30 -14.16 31.14
CA VAL A 959 -7.13 -13.24 30.36
C VAL A 959 -8.57 -13.72 30.32
N PHE A 960 -8.77 -14.99 29.98
CA PHE A 960 -10.09 -15.60 29.98
C PHE A 960 -10.75 -15.48 31.35
N ALA A 961 -10.04 -15.80 32.44
CA ALA A 961 -10.60 -15.69 33.80
C ALA A 961 -11.04 -14.26 34.12
N GLY A 962 -10.26 -13.24 33.73
CA GLY A 962 -10.62 -11.83 33.92
C GLY A 962 -11.83 -11.38 33.09
N LEU A 963 -11.96 -11.87 31.86
CA LEU A 963 -13.13 -11.60 31.00
C LEU A 963 -14.37 -12.36 31.48
N CYS A 964 -14.20 -13.64 31.81
CA CYS A 964 -15.25 -14.53 32.31
C CYS A 964 -15.83 -14.03 33.64
N ALA A 965 -15.00 -13.47 34.53
CA ALA A 965 -15.44 -12.86 35.79
C ALA A 965 -16.40 -11.66 35.62
N GLN A 966 -16.46 -11.05 34.44
CA GLN A 966 -17.40 -9.97 34.12
C GLN A 966 -18.80 -10.48 33.78
N SER A 967 -18.96 -11.79 33.57
CA SER A 967 -20.23 -12.46 33.31
C SER A 967 -20.55 -13.47 34.43
N PRO A 968 -21.65 -13.28 35.19
CA PRO A 968 -22.06 -14.26 36.20
C PRO A 968 -22.27 -15.67 35.63
N ASP A 969 -22.79 -15.76 34.40
CA ASP A 969 -23.05 -17.03 33.72
C ASP A 969 -21.74 -17.76 33.38
N CYS A 970 -20.68 -17.03 33.03
CA CYS A 970 -19.38 -17.61 32.73
C CYS A 970 -18.65 -18.01 34.03
N ALA A 971 -18.58 -17.10 35.01
CA ALA A 971 -17.81 -17.30 36.24
C ALA A 971 -18.28 -18.49 37.08
N GLY A 972 -19.59 -18.78 37.07
CA GLY A 972 -20.19 -19.92 37.76
C GLY A 972 -20.38 -21.18 36.90
N GLY A 973 -19.96 -21.16 35.64
CA GLY A 973 -20.19 -22.27 34.70
C GLY A 973 -19.09 -23.34 34.74
N ILE A 974 -19.49 -24.61 34.65
CA ILE A 974 -18.59 -25.74 34.39
C ILE A 974 -18.20 -25.77 32.90
N TYR A 975 -17.00 -26.27 32.55
CA TYR A 975 -16.47 -26.38 31.19
C TYR A 975 -16.45 -25.08 30.35
N THR A 976 -16.52 -23.91 30.98
CA THR A 976 -16.52 -22.62 30.26
C THR A 976 -15.17 -22.34 29.60
N ALA A 977 -14.06 -22.68 30.26
CA ALA A 977 -12.73 -22.59 29.68
C ALA A 977 -12.57 -23.49 28.43
N GLU A 978 -13.10 -24.70 28.50
CA GLU A 978 -13.08 -25.67 27.40
C GLU A 978 -14.00 -25.26 26.23
N ALA A 979 -15.15 -24.64 26.53
CA ALA A 979 -16.02 -24.07 25.49
C ALA A 979 -15.33 -22.92 24.76
N PHE A 980 -14.60 -22.07 25.48
CA PHE A 980 -13.75 -21.04 24.91
C PHE A 980 -12.65 -21.65 24.02
N ASP A 981 -11.93 -22.65 24.54
CA ASP A 981 -10.82 -23.30 23.84
C ASP A 981 -11.25 -24.01 22.55
N GLY A 982 -12.40 -24.69 22.58
CA GLY A 982 -12.97 -25.33 21.38
C GLY A 982 -13.22 -24.33 20.24
N VAL A 983 -13.74 -23.14 20.58
CA VAL A 983 -13.98 -22.07 19.59
C VAL A 983 -12.67 -21.44 19.11
N VAL A 984 -11.71 -21.18 20.00
CA VAL A 984 -10.39 -20.65 19.62
C VAL A 984 -9.67 -21.59 18.66
N VAL A 985 -9.60 -22.89 18.99
CA VAL A 985 -8.98 -23.89 18.10
C VAL A 985 -9.69 -23.93 16.75
N MET A 986 -11.03 -23.98 16.73
CA MET A 986 -11.80 -24.03 15.48
C MET A 986 -11.56 -22.79 14.62
N ALA A 987 -11.61 -21.60 15.21
CA ALA A 987 -11.43 -20.33 14.49
C ALA A 987 -10.00 -20.20 13.93
N LEU A 988 -8.98 -20.46 14.76
CA LEU A 988 -7.59 -20.42 14.32
C LEU A 988 -7.27 -21.47 13.26
N ALA A 989 -7.85 -22.68 13.36
CA ALA A 989 -7.68 -23.71 12.36
C ALA A 989 -8.35 -23.35 11.03
N ALA A 990 -9.57 -22.80 11.08
CA ALA A 990 -10.25 -22.31 9.88
C ALA A 990 -9.47 -21.16 9.22
N PHE A 991 -8.91 -20.26 10.03
CA PHE A 991 -8.02 -19.19 9.55
C PHE A 991 -6.77 -19.74 8.85
N ALA A 992 -6.04 -20.63 9.52
CA ALA A 992 -4.82 -21.24 8.99
C ALA A 992 -5.08 -22.11 7.74
N GLN A 993 -6.26 -22.72 7.63
CA GLN A 993 -6.64 -23.49 6.45
C GLN A 993 -6.78 -22.62 5.20
N MET A 994 -7.23 -21.37 5.32
CA MET A 994 -7.32 -20.46 4.17
C MET A 994 -5.94 -20.15 3.56
N ALA A 995 -4.89 -20.17 4.38
CA ALA A 995 -3.50 -20.07 3.92
C ALA A 995 -2.92 -21.42 3.44
N SER A 996 -3.66 -22.52 3.57
CA SER A 996 -3.22 -23.90 3.33
C SER A 996 -4.20 -24.70 2.45
N PRO A 997 -4.44 -24.32 1.18
CA PRO A 997 -5.53 -24.85 0.35
C PRO A 997 -5.47 -26.37 0.05
N GLY A 998 -4.37 -27.04 0.38
CA GLY A 998 -4.22 -28.49 0.24
C GLY A 998 -4.53 -29.32 1.49
N ALA A 999 -4.74 -28.69 2.66
CA ALA A 999 -4.98 -29.37 3.93
C ALA A 999 -6.48 -29.44 4.26
N THR A 1000 -6.94 -30.57 4.81
CA THR A 1000 -8.31 -30.66 5.36
C THR A 1000 -8.37 -29.91 6.69
N LEU A 1001 -9.55 -29.40 7.06
CA LEU A 1001 -9.71 -28.66 8.31
C LEU A 1001 -9.35 -29.52 9.53
N SER A 1002 -9.66 -30.82 9.48
CA SER A 1002 -9.26 -31.80 10.51
C SER A 1002 -7.74 -31.90 10.68
N GLN A 1003 -6.96 -31.91 9.59
CA GLN A 1003 -5.50 -31.87 9.66
C GLN A 1003 -4.99 -30.56 10.29
N VAL A 1004 -5.64 -29.44 9.96
CA VAL A 1004 -5.27 -28.13 10.49
C VAL A 1004 -5.67 -28.01 11.97
N ILE A 1005 -6.85 -28.47 12.39
CA ILE A 1005 -7.25 -28.56 13.81
C ILE A 1005 -6.23 -29.35 14.60
N MET A 1006 -5.83 -30.52 14.08
CA MET A 1006 -4.82 -31.34 14.74
C MET A 1006 -3.50 -30.58 14.91
N ALA A 1007 -3.05 -29.85 13.88
CA ALA A 1007 -1.81 -29.07 13.92
C ALA A 1007 -1.91 -27.83 14.84
N THR A 1008 -2.97 -27.03 14.69
CA THR A 1008 -3.27 -25.84 15.48
C THR A 1008 -3.36 -26.17 16.96
N GLY A 1009 -3.98 -27.30 17.31
CA GLY A 1009 -4.13 -27.70 18.71
C GLY A 1009 -2.87 -28.27 19.36
N GLN A 1010 -1.79 -28.60 18.64
CA GLN A 1010 -0.59 -29.17 19.28
C GLN A 1010 0.18 -28.12 20.08
N GLY A 1011 0.01 -28.14 21.40
CA GLY A 1011 0.72 -27.25 22.32
C GLY A 1011 0.15 -25.83 22.38
N LEU A 1012 -1.09 -25.62 21.89
CA LEU A 1012 -1.74 -24.33 21.94
C LEU A 1012 -2.02 -23.93 23.39
N GLU A 1013 -1.69 -22.71 23.76
CA GLU A 1013 -2.03 -22.18 25.08
C GLU A 1013 -3.52 -21.81 25.11
N GLY A 1014 -4.31 -22.51 25.93
CA GLY A 1014 -5.74 -22.30 26.10
C GLY A 1014 -6.12 -21.80 27.49
N ALA A 1015 -7.41 -21.52 27.66
CA ALA A 1015 -8.02 -21.16 28.93
C ALA A 1015 -8.04 -22.31 29.92
N SER A 1016 -8.24 -23.56 29.46
CA SER A 1016 -8.23 -24.76 30.30
C SER A 1016 -6.82 -25.35 30.51
N GLY A 1017 -5.79 -24.69 29.96
CA GLY A 1017 -4.39 -25.12 29.96
C GLY A 1017 -3.86 -25.36 28.55
N THR A 1018 -2.70 -26.01 28.44
CA THR A 1018 -2.15 -26.35 27.12
C THR A 1018 -3.01 -27.41 26.43
N ILE A 1019 -3.53 -27.08 25.27
CA ILE A 1019 -4.31 -27.97 24.41
C ILE A 1019 -3.35 -28.84 23.61
N SER A 1020 -3.72 -30.09 23.40
CA SER A 1020 -3.02 -31.05 22.53
C SER A 1020 -3.99 -32.16 22.14
N PHE A 1021 -3.79 -32.78 20.98
CA PHE A 1021 -4.62 -33.89 20.53
C PHE A 1021 -3.78 -35.14 20.29
N LEU A 1022 -4.25 -36.28 20.80
CA LEU A 1022 -3.79 -37.61 20.43
C LEU A 1022 -4.20 -37.92 18.97
N ALA A 1023 -3.63 -38.99 18.41
CA ALA A 1023 -3.88 -39.37 17.02
C ALA A 1023 -5.36 -39.71 16.72
N ASN A 1024 -6.15 -40.03 17.74
CA ASN A 1024 -7.59 -40.28 17.64
C ASN A 1024 -8.45 -39.05 17.98
N GLY A 1025 -7.85 -37.86 18.14
CA GLY A 1025 -8.55 -36.61 18.45
C GLY A 1025 -8.81 -36.36 19.95
N ASP A 1026 -8.46 -37.31 20.83
CA ASP A 1026 -8.62 -37.14 22.27
C ASP A 1026 -7.63 -36.13 22.87
N SER A 1027 -8.07 -35.42 23.91
CA SER A 1027 -7.16 -34.69 24.78
C SER A 1027 -6.38 -35.67 25.68
N PRO A 1028 -5.04 -35.54 25.78
CA PRO A 1028 -4.27 -36.29 26.78
C PRO A 1028 -4.63 -35.88 28.22
N GLY A 1029 -5.23 -34.69 28.41
CA GLY A 1029 -5.61 -34.13 29.70
C GLY A 1029 -4.41 -33.77 30.58
N ALA A 1030 -4.69 -33.05 31.66
CA ALA A 1030 -3.73 -32.75 32.73
C ALA A 1030 -3.95 -33.64 33.97
N GLY A 1031 -4.61 -34.79 33.81
CA GLY A 1031 -5.10 -35.61 34.93
C GLY A 1031 -6.47 -35.18 35.43
N TYR A 1032 -6.80 -35.58 36.66
CA TYR A 1032 -8.08 -35.34 37.32
C TYR A 1032 -7.86 -34.67 38.67
N CYS A 1033 -8.61 -33.61 38.92
CA CYS A 1033 -8.80 -33.09 40.27
C CYS A 1033 -9.65 -34.11 41.03
N VAL A 1034 -9.24 -34.42 42.26
CA VAL A 1034 -10.04 -35.15 43.23
C VAL A 1034 -10.40 -34.13 44.31
N GLY A 1035 -11.70 -33.85 44.43
CA GLY A 1035 -12.20 -32.81 45.33
C GLY A 1035 -13.17 -33.35 46.37
N ASP A 1036 -13.16 -32.70 47.52
CA ASP A 1036 -14.08 -32.94 48.62
C ASP A 1036 -15.09 -31.79 48.70
N PHE A 1037 -16.35 -32.14 48.90
CA PHE A 1037 -17.37 -31.19 49.31
C PHE A 1037 -17.22 -30.88 50.79
N THR A 1038 -17.22 -29.58 51.11
CA THR A 1038 -17.27 -29.09 52.50
C THR A 1038 -18.46 -28.17 52.67
N GLU A 1039 -19.18 -28.33 53.79
CA GLU A 1039 -20.32 -27.47 54.13
C GLU A 1039 -20.05 -26.70 55.44
N ASP A 1040 -20.14 -25.37 55.40
CA ASP A 1040 -19.95 -24.55 56.59
C ASP A 1040 -21.21 -24.51 57.48
N ALA A 1041 -21.09 -23.96 58.69
CA ALA A 1041 -22.21 -23.88 59.64
C ALA A 1041 -23.39 -23.00 59.16
N SER A 1042 -23.22 -22.25 58.06
CA SER A 1042 -24.26 -21.44 57.42
C SER A 1042 -24.91 -22.15 56.23
N GLY A 1043 -24.46 -23.36 55.88
CA GLY A 1043 -24.91 -24.13 54.73
C GLY A 1043 -24.24 -23.72 53.41
N ASN A 1044 -23.14 -22.96 53.46
CA ASN A 1044 -22.38 -22.67 52.24
C ASN A 1044 -21.54 -23.90 51.89
N VAL A 1045 -21.66 -24.34 50.64
CA VAL A 1045 -20.93 -25.50 50.12
C VAL A 1045 -19.76 -25.02 49.28
N ALA A 1046 -18.61 -25.70 49.42
CA ALA A 1046 -17.46 -25.52 48.56
C ALA A 1046 -16.96 -26.88 48.06
N PHE A 1047 -16.69 -26.99 46.75
CA PHE A 1047 -16.02 -28.15 46.17
C PHE A 1047 -14.53 -27.86 45.99
N THR A 1048 -13.69 -28.44 46.84
CA THR A 1048 -12.26 -28.11 46.88
C THR A 1048 -11.40 -29.23 46.30
N CYS A 1049 -10.73 -28.96 45.17
CA CYS A 1049 -9.69 -29.81 44.60
C CYS A 1049 -8.45 -29.84 45.51
N ASN A 1050 -8.33 -30.84 46.36
CA ASN A 1050 -7.24 -30.96 47.34
C ASN A 1050 -6.29 -32.13 47.06
N ARG A 1051 -6.68 -33.05 46.16
CA ARG A 1051 -5.90 -34.20 45.70
C ARG A 1051 -5.86 -34.20 44.18
N HIS A 1052 -4.83 -34.83 43.62
CA HIS A 1052 -4.67 -34.90 42.17
C HIS A 1052 -4.33 -36.32 41.73
N TRP A 1053 -4.88 -36.74 40.59
CA TRP A 1053 -4.54 -38.00 39.95
C TRP A 1053 -4.08 -37.76 38.52
N ASP A 1054 -2.97 -38.36 38.12
CA ASP A 1054 -2.57 -38.42 36.72
C ASP A 1054 -2.07 -39.82 36.30
N PRO A 1055 -2.13 -40.18 35.01
CA PRO A 1055 -1.75 -41.52 34.54
C PRO A 1055 -0.27 -41.88 34.76
N ALA A 1056 0.62 -40.89 34.91
CA ALA A 1056 2.05 -41.11 35.07
C ALA A 1056 2.46 -41.28 36.54
N ASN A 1057 1.85 -40.52 37.46
CA ASN A 1057 2.23 -40.47 38.86
C ASN A 1057 1.23 -41.13 39.81
N GLY A 1058 -0.01 -41.39 39.38
CA GLY A 1058 -1.09 -41.89 40.24
C GLY A 1058 -1.65 -40.78 41.15
N MET A 1059 -2.15 -41.16 42.33
CA MET A 1059 -2.65 -40.22 43.35
C MET A 1059 -1.50 -39.42 43.98
N SER A 1060 -1.71 -38.11 44.17
CA SER A 1060 -0.76 -37.17 44.78
C SER A 1060 -1.41 -36.11 45.65
#